data_AF-A0A7M3MJI9-F1
#
_entry.id   AF-A0A7M3MJI9-F1
#
_cell.length_a   1.000
_cell.length_b   1.000
_cell.length_c   1.000
_cell.angle_alpha   90.00
_cell.angle_beta   90.00
_cell.angle_gamma   90.00
#
_symmetry.space_group_name_H-M   'P 1'
#
loop_
_entity.id
_entity.type
_entity.pdbx_description
1 polymer ?
#
loop_
_entity_poly.entity_id
_entity_poly.type
_entity_poly.pdbx_seq_one_letter_code
_entity_poly.pdbx_strand_id
1 'polypeptide(L)'
;MTSIPRCPARVGAMLLCAAVFAMIAFPAEAAPFQEGIVMSRAMPLGAGVAIALLALVFAAGWAFCNRKNGKTLREIEERCRHLSEHSADVLGITDASLDHSFVSDSVARVLGYDGSEYCALPLERRFPGGFADHVLGLAETSSQIRYSGRMQTKEGPEIWVEILTTRLHREKDGRDGYVHVMRDITWYKHSEARLREQEIRFRKLINDQSDALLVVGADGRILFANPASEQLFESAAEDIRDIRFGVPIAGDIPFEICILGAYGHKTAEMWVSDISWDGEECFIVSLRDISRRIGAEKALRESEQRYRMVADFTYDWELWISPDGTVQYTSPSCERISGYPSEDFLRNPALLDSLVPEDDREAWRTYLHEGMLEASHPLDFRLIKRGGEIRWVCLSSRRVHDDSGRFLGTRSSLRDITDRKNMEIELRHKSLHDALTGLANRTLCLDRIQRGLRRAKRRSSYFFAVVFIDLDRFKVVNESLGHSYGDQVLMQMAERLRSQVRGMDTVSRFGSDEFVLFLDDLDSQREAIAMVKRIRRSISMPFHFGRHEIRLTVSIGIVLGPVADALAEHVLRNANIALHRAKELGGDRFKVFTDRMLDQALHKMSLERDMRLGIDNDEFFLVYQPVIDMRDRSLVGFEALARWQHPERGVLSPYEFIALAEETGLIFDLGSRMLHAACKTLAAWRSELPESERFFVSVNLSGKQFSNHELLEQVRSILHETGVPATQIKLEITETTIMEDAEHAVEKLRRLKNLGITISIDDFGTGYSSMSYLQQFPLDNLKIDLSFVRLMEVSPENKEIVKAIVSLAHTLGLEVVAEGVESEAQEQTLRALGCEYAQGFLYDQPLTVKEAKALMVRSLKISERLPAQG
;
A
#
# COMPACT_ATOMS: atom_id res chain seq x y z
N MET A 1 -91.37 111.60 -12.56
CA MET A 1 -92.31 112.35 -13.42
C MET A 1 -91.49 112.91 -14.56
N THR A 2 -91.71 112.62 -15.83
CA THR A 2 -92.98 112.36 -16.51
C THR A 2 -93.02 111.05 -17.30
N SER A 3 -94.21 110.46 -17.23
CA SER A 3 -94.76 109.27 -17.87
C SER A 3 -94.91 109.34 -19.40
N ILE A 4 -95.28 108.18 -20.00
CA ILE A 4 -95.86 107.91 -21.35
C ILE A 4 -94.86 107.17 -22.29
N PRO A 5 -95.25 106.15 -23.10
CA PRO A 5 -95.64 104.78 -22.73
C PRO A 5 -94.92 103.67 -23.56
N ARG A 6 -95.20 102.39 -23.22
CA ARG A 6 -95.30 101.21 -24.10
C ARG A 6 -94.34 101.05 -25.30
N CYS A 7 -93.43 100.09 -25.17
CA CYS A 7 -93.37 98.95 -26.12
C CYS A 7 -92.74 97.71 -25.44
N PRO A 8 -93.54 96.74 -24.92
CA PRO A 8 -93.03 95.61 -24.14
C PRO A 8 -92.19 94.58 -24.93
N ALA A 9 -92.04 94.75 -26.24
CA ALA A 9 -91.41 93.75 -27.10
C ALA A 9 -89.89 93.92 -27.31
N ARG A 10 -89.29 95.06 -26.92
CA ARG A 10 -87.84 95.33 -27.13
C ARG A 10 -86.96 95.15 -25.89
N VAL A 11 -87.53 95.24 -24.68
CA VAL A 11 -86.76 95.14 -23.42
C VAL A 11 -86.54 93.69 -22.99
N GLY A 12 -87.47 92.78 -23.31
CA GLY A 12 -87.31 91.34 -23.06
C GLY A 12 -86.17 90.70 -23.88
N ALA A 13 -85.98 91.13 -25.14
CA ALA A 13 -84.91 90.63 -26.01
C ALA A 13 -83.51 91.12 -25.60
N MET A 14 -83.39 92.33 -25.03
CA MET A 14 -82.11 92.87 -24.54
C MET A 14 -81.68 92.29 -23.19
N LEU A 15 -82.61 92.01 -22.27
CA LEU A 15 -82.31 91.40 -20.98
C LEU A 15 -81.93 89.91 -21.11
N LEU A 16 -82.50 89.19 -22.08
CA LEU A 16 -82.08 87.82 -22.41
C LEU A 16 -80.66 87.79 -23.01
N CYS A 17 -80.31 88.79 -23.84
CA CYS A 17 -78.95 88.94 -24.37
C CYS A 17 -77.91 89.27 -23.29
N ALA A 18 -78.25 90.10 -22.29
CA ALA A 18 -77.33 90.48 -21.22
C ALA A 18 -77.06 89.33 -20.22
N ALA A 19 -78.07 88.49 -19.92
CA ALA A 19 -77.90 87.32 -19.05
C ALA A 19 -77.03 86.22 -19.68
N VAL A 20 -77.11 86.05 -21.02
CA VAL A 20 -76.25 85.12 -21.77
C VAL A 20 -74.83 85.67 -21.93
N PHE A 21 -74.66 86.99 -22.07
CA PHE A 21 -73.33 87.62 -22.10
C PHE A 21 -72.60 87.54 -20.74
N ALA A 22 -73.34 87.63 -19.63
CA ALA A 22 -72.76 87.60 -18.28
C ALA A 22 -72.27 86.19 -17.85
N MET A 23 -72.86 85.12 -18.35
CA MET A 23 -72.39 83.74 -18.07
C MET A 23 -71.09 83.36 -18.79
N ILE A 24 -70.66 84.13 -19.79
CA ILE A 24 -69.45 83.86 -20.58
C ILE A 24 -68.21 84.58 -19.99
N ALA A 25 -68.38 85.50 -19.03
CA ALA A 25 -67.40 86.56 -18.77
C ALA A 25 -66.70 86.60 -17.39
N PHE A 26 -66.82 85.61 -16.49
CA PHE A 26 -66.02 85.62 -15.24
C PHE A 26 -65.39 84.26 -14.86
N PRO A 27 -64.06 84.21 -14.62
CA PRO A 27 -63.39 83.13 -13.91
C PRO A 27 -63.54 83.37 -12.39
N ALA A 28 -63.94 82.35 -11.62
CA ALA A 28 -64.06 82.50 -10.17
C ALA A 28 -63.36 81.36 -9.40
N GLU A 29 -62.53 81.83 -8.48
CA GLU A 29 -61.60 81.22 -7.53
C GLU A 29 -62.15 80.12 -6.60
N ALA A 30 -61.21 79.31 -6.09
CA ALA A 30 -61.35 78.21 -5.11
C ALA A 30 -61.88 78.67 -3.73
N ALA A 31 -62.61 77.87 -2.93
CA ALA A 31 -62.20 76.72 -2.08
C ALA A 31 -63.42 76.29 -1.18
N PRO A 32 -63.41 75.30 -0.24
CA PRO A 32 -62.44 74.23 0.11
C PRO A 32 -63.03 72.78 0.26
N PHE A 33 -62.16 71.73 0.21
CA PHE A 33 -62.27 70.37 0.86
C PHE A 33 -63.49 69.45 0.53
N GLN A 34 -63.46 68.11 0.39
CA GLN A 34 -62.54 66.97 0.62
C GLN A 34 -62.71 65.91 -0.50
N GLU A 35 -61.65 65.12 -0.73
CA GLU A 35 -61.59 63.75 -1.29
C GLU A 35 -62.50 63.36 -2.48
N GLY A 36 -61.85 63.20 -3.64
CA GLY A 36 -62.25 62.27 -4.70
C GLY A 36 -62.98 62.90 -5.89
N ILE A 37 -62.24 63.08 -7.00
CA ILE A 37 -62.64 63.30 -8.42
C ILE A 37 -61.91 64.53 -9.00
N VAL A 38 -60.90 64.31 -9.85
CA VAL A 38 -60.22 65.37 -10.60
C VAL A 38 -61.07 65.78 -11.81
N MET A 39 -61.52 67.04 -11.80
CA MET A 39 -62.21 67.75 -12.89
C MET A 39 -61.32 67.89 -14.13
N SER A 40 -61.91 67.66 -15.32
CA SER A 40 -61.31 68.03 -16.60
C SER A 40 -61.30 69.56 -16.76
N ARG A 41 -60.17 70.14 -17.15
CA ARG A 41 -60.04 71.57 -17.48
C ARG A 41 -61.00 71.94 -18.61
N ALA A 42 -61.87 72.92 -18.36
CA ALA A 42 -62.79 73.49 -19.34
C ALA A 42 -62.02 74.25 -20.44
N MET A 43 -62.22 73.88 -21.71
CA MET A 43 -61.87 74.75 -22.84
C MET A 43 -62.94 75.85 -23.00
N PRO A 44 -62.55 77.12 -23.20
CA PRO A 44 -63.50 78.17 -23.53
C PRO A 44 -64.14 77.87 -24.89
N LEU A 45 -65.45 78.09 -25.00
CA LEU A 45 -66.15 78.10 -26.29
C LEU A 45 -65.45 79.12 -27.21
N GLY A 46 -64.98 78.67 -28.38
CA GLY A 46 -64.50 79.59 -29.40
C GLY A 46 -65.60 80.59 -29.75
N ALA A 47 -65.27 81.88 -29.77
CA ALA A 47 -66.22 82.99 -29.92
C ALA A 47 -67.21 82.83 -31.10
N GLY A 48 -66.87 82.08 -32.14
CA GLY A 48 -67.73 81.80 -33.29
C GLY A 48 -68.99 80.98 -33.00
N VAL A 49 -68.95 80.05 -32.04
CA VAL A 49 -70.10 79.17 -31.72
C VAL A 49 -71.17 79.91 -30.92
N ALA A 50 -70.74 80.77 -29.99
CA ALA A 50 -71.64 81.65 -29.25
C ALA A 50 -72.38 82.62 -30.18
N ILE A 51 -71.68 83.13 -31.22
CA ILE A 51 -72.26 84.05 -32.22
C ILE A 51 -73.28 83.34 -33.13
N ALA A 52 -73.03 82.09 -33.54
CA ALA A 52 -73.95 81.32 -34.37
C ALA A 52 -75.25 80.94 -33.62
N LEU A 53 -75.13 80.53 -32.35
CA LEU A 53 -76.26 80.27 -31.46
C LEU A 53 -77.09 81.55 -31.20
N LEU A 54 -76.43 82.69 -30.97
CA LEU A 54 -77.08 83.99 -30.81
C LEU A 54 -77.86 84.39 -32.08
N ALA A 55 -77.31 84.16 -33.27
CA ALA A 55 -77.95 84.51 -34.54
C ALA A 55 -79.21 83.66 -34.83
N LEU A 56 -79.17 82.36 -34.56
CA LEU A 56 -80.29 81.43 -34.76
C LEU A 56 -81.44 81.70 -33.78
N VAL A 57 -81.13 81.96 -32.50
CA VAL A 57 -82.13 82.34 -31.49
C VAL A 57 -82.76 83.70 -31.84
N PHE A 58 -81.96 84.66 -32.33
CA PHE A 58 -82.46 85.95 -32.82
C PHE A 58 -83.44 85.79 -34.00
N ALA A 59 -83.08 84.96 -34.98
CA ALA A 59 -83.88 84.75 -36.18
C ALA A 59 -85.23 84.07 -35.87
N ALA A 60 -85.23 83.06 -34.98
CA ALA A 60 -86.45 82.37 -34.56
C ALA A 60 -87.40 83.28 -33.76
N GLY A 61 -86.87 84.10 -32.85
CA GLY A 61 -87.67 85.06 -32.08
C GLY A 61 -88.24 86.19 -32.94
N TRP A 62 -87.48 86.69 -33.92
CA TRP A 62 -87.91 87.79 -34.79
C TRP A 62 -88.93 87.36 -35.86
N ALA A 63 -88.75 86.16 -36.43
CA ALA A 63 -89.69 85.55 -37.37
C ALA A 63 -91.09 85.32 -36.77
N PHE A 64 -91.16 85.07 -35.46
CA PHE A 64 -92.41 84.87 -34.73
C PHE A 64 -93.14 86.19 -34.42
N CYS A 65 -92.41 87.28 -34.13
CA CYS A 65 -92.98 88.60 -33.87
C CYS A 65 -93.52 89.30 -35.14
N ASN A 66 -92.99 89.01 -36.33
CA ASN A 66 -93.32 89.73 -37.57
C ASN A 66 -94.01 88.85 -38.63
N ARG A 67 -95.18 88.29 -38.29
CA ARG A 67 -96.03 87.51 -39.23
C ARG A 67 -96.68 88.31 -40.38
N LYS A 68 -96.29 89.57 -40.65
CA LYS A 68 -96.96 90.42 -41.66
C LYS A 68 -96.12 90.85 -42.89
N ASN A 69 -94.81 90.59 -42.96
CA ASN A 69 -93.99 90.99 -44.12
C ASN A 69 -93.20 89.79 -44.70
N GLY A 70 -93.81 89.06 -45.64
CA GLY A 70 -93.25 87.84 -46.24
C GLY A 70 -91.97 87.99 -47.07
N LYS A 71 -91.47 89.21 -47.32
CA LYS A 71 -90.19 89.44 -48.04
C LYS A 71 -88.96 89.49 -47.13
N THR A 72 -89.07 89.98 -45.89
CA THR A 72 -87.95 90.11 -44.94
C THR A 72 -87.60 88.81 -44.20
N LEU A 73 -88.49 87.82 -44.25
CA LEU A 73 -88.25 86.51 -43.65
C LEU A 73 -87.23 85.70 -44.49
N ARG A 74 -87.31 85.79 -45.82
CA ARG A 74 -86.42 85.07 -46.75
C ARG A 74 -84.95 85.49 -46.63
N GLU A 75 -84.66 86.79 -46.49
CA GLU A 75 -83.27 87.27 -46.39
C GLU A 75 -82.58 86.83 -45.07
N ILE A 76 -83.32 86.79 -43.97
CA ILE A 76 -82.78 86.29 -42.69
C ILE A 76 -82.65 84.77 -42.72
N GLU A 77 -83.61 84.07 -43.34
CA GLU A 77 -83.55 82.64 -43.56
C GLU A 77 -82.34 82.26 -44.43
N GLU A 78 -82.05 83.00 -45.50
CA GLU A 78 -80.87 82.81 -46.36
C GLU A 78 -79.56 83.09 -45.61
N ARG A 79 -79.47 84.14 -44.78
CA ARG A 79 -78.27 84.42 -43.97
C ARG A 79 -78.02 83.38 -42.88
N CYS A 80 -79.06 82.93 -42.18
CA CYS A 80 -78.94 81.87 -41.19
C CYS A 80 -78.55 80.54 -41.84
N ARG A 81 -79.11 80.24 -43.03
CA ARG A 81 -78.73 79.08 -43.83
C ARG A 81 -77.24 79.14 -44.22
N HIS A 82 -76.78 80.26 -44.76
CA HIS A 82 -75.39 80.45 -45.17
C HIS A 82 -74.39 80.36 -43.99
N LEU A 83 -74.74 80.88 -42.80
CA LEU A 83 -73.91 80.74 -41.60
C LEU A 83 -73.87 79.30 -41.08
N SER A 84 -74.98 78.57 -41.18
CA SER A 84 -75.05 77.16 -40.78
C SER A 84 -74.26 76.24 -41.72
N GLU A 85 -74.24 76.51 -43.03
CA GLU A 85 -73.50 75.75 -44.05
C GLU A 85 -71.98 75.84 -43.85
N HIS A 86 -71.49 76.93 -43.27
CA HIS A 86 -70.05 77.19 -43.09
C HIS A 86 -69.53 76.88 -41.68
N SER A 87 -70.38 76.46 -40.73
CA SER A 87 -69.95 76.07 -39.38
C SER A 87 -69.08 74.81 -39.42
N ALA A 88 -67.98 74.76 -38.66
CA ALA A 88 -67.21 73.52 -38.50
C ALA A 88 -67.93 72.49 -37.61
N ASP A 89 -68.77 72.96 -36.70
CA ASP A 89 -69.58 72.14 -35.81
C ASP A 89 -70.95 71.84 -36.44
N VAL A 90 -71.52 70.68 -36.11
CA VAL A 90 -72.87 70.30 -36.54
C VAL A 90 -73.89 71.03 -35.69
N LEU A 91 -74.79 71.78 -36.32
CA LEU A 91 -75.88 72.50 -35.68
C LEU A 91 -77.20 71.77 -35.94
N GLY A 92 -77.91 71.39 -34.88
CA GLY A 92 -79.22 70.73 -34.96
C GLY A 92 -80.27 71.46 -34.15
N ILE A 93 -81.52 71.50 -34.64
CA ILE A 93 -82.67 71.99 -33.87
C ILE A 93 -83.70 70.88 -33.80
N THR A 94 -84.06 70.48 -32.59
CA THR A 94 -85.05 69.44 -32.35
C THR A 94 -86.28 69.95 -31.62
N ASP A 95 -87.36 69.18 -31.68
CA ASP A 95 -88.50 69.32 -30.79
C ASP A 95 -88.27 68.65 -29.41
N ALA A 96 -89.31 68.65 -28.57
CA ALA A 96 -89.29 68.02 -27.23
C ALA A 96 -89.01 66.51 -27.26
N SER A 97 -89.31 65.83 -28.37
CA SER A 97 -89.01 64.41 -28.60
C SER A 97 -87.62 64.17 -29.21
N LEU A 98 -86.81 65.22 -29.34
CA LEU A 98 -85.48 65.18 -29.95
C LEU A 98 -85.51 64.82 -31.45
N ASP A 99 -86.65 65.05 -32.11
CA ASP A 99 -86.76 64.89 -33.55
C ASP A 99 -86.27 66.16 -34.26
N HIS A 100 -85.41 66.01 -35.28
CA HIS A 100 -84.74 67.14 -35.91
C HIS A 100 -85.69 67.87 -36.86
N SER A 101 -86.00 69.12 -36.52
CA SER A 101 -86.64 70.07 -37.43
C SER A 101 -85.64 70.71 -38.40
N PHE A 102 -84.35 70.75 -38.01
CA PHE A 102 -83.26 71.26 -38.83
C PHE A 102 -81.94 70.61 -38.41
N VAL A 103 -81.08 70.33 -39.39
CA VAL A 103 -79.66 69.99 -39.18
C VAL A 103 -78.84 70.69 -40.25
N SER A 104 -77.68 71.23 -39.88
CA SER A 104 -76.76 71.87 -40.82
C SER A 104 -76.00 70.84 -41.67
N ASP A 105 -75.65 71.21 -42.89
CA ASP A 105 -74.87 70.38 -43.84
C ASP A 105 -73.51 69.89 -43.31
N SER A 106 -72.97 70.54 -42.27
CA SER A 106 -71.76 70.08 -41.59
C SER A 106 -71.88 68.67 -41.00
N VAL A 107 -73.10 68.15 -40.83
CA VAL A 107 -73.34 66.75 -40.47
C VAL A 107 -72.77 65.76 -41.50
N ALA A 108 -72.74 66.13 -42.77
CA ALA A 108 -72.13 65.33 -43.83
C ALA A 108 -70.60 65.28 -43.71
N ARG A 109 -69.97 66.36 -43.23
CA ARG A 109 -68.52 66.39 -43.02
C ARG A 109 -68.09 65.66 -41.75
N VAL A 110 -68.83 65.84 -40.66
CA VAL A 110 -68.47 65.28 -39.34
C VAL A 110 -68.89 63.82 -39.20
N LEU A 111 -70.09 63.46 -39.66
CA LEU A 111 -70.65 62.12 -39.51
C LEU A 111 -70.82 61.36 -40.83
N GLY A 112 -70.65 62.01 -41.99
CA GLY A 112 -70.76 61.36 -43.30
C GLY A 112 -72.19 61.21 -43.83
N TYR A 113 -73.21 61.59 -43.07
CA TYR A 113 -74.61 61.51 -43.49
C TYR A 113 -75.07 62.79 -44.16
N ASP A 114 -75.83 62.68 -45.26
CA ASP A 114 -76.58 63.84 -45.76
C ASP A 114 -77.62 64.28 -44.72
N GLY A 115 -77.99 65.56 -44.68
CA GLY A 115 -78.90 66.09 -43.66
C GLY A 115 -80.25 65.35 -43.61
N SER A 116 -80.77 64.96 -44.78
CA SER A 116 -82.02 64.19 -44.88
C SER A 116 -81.88 62.75 -44.38
N GLU A 117 -80.78 62.08 -44.72
CA GLU A 117 -80.44 60.74 -44.22
C GLU A 117 -80.26 60.75 -42.70
N TYR A 118 -79.57 61.76 -42.16
CA TYR A 118 -79.31 61.89 -40.74
C TYR A 118 -80.60 62.04 -39.93
N CYS A 119 -81.52 62.90 -40.39
CA CYS A 119 -82.83 63.06 -39.75
C CYS A 119 -83.69 61.79 -39.82
N ALA A 120 -83.47 60.90 -40.80
CA ALA A 120 -84.19 59.64 -40.92
C ALA A 120 -83.63 58.51 -40.03
N LEU A 121 -82.44 58.68 -39.43
CA LEU A 121 -81.86 57.68 -38.54
C LEU A 121 -82.71 57.47 -37.26
N PRO A 122 -82.62 56.32 -36.59
CA PRO A 122 -83.15 56.18 -35.22
C PRO A 122 -82.49 57.16 -34.26
N LEU A 123 -83.21 57.61 -33.22
CA LEU A 123 -82.72 58.62 -32.26
C LEU A 123 -81.40 58.20 -31.60
N GLU A 124 -81.24 56.90 -31.31
CA GLU A 124 -80.05 56.31 -30.68
C GLU A 124 -78.81 56.36 -31.59
N ARG A 125 -79.00 56.60 -32.89
CA ARG A 125 -77.93 56.81 -33.86
C ARG A 125 -77.68 58.28 -34.19
N ARG A 126 -78.62 59.18 -33.88
CA ARG A 126 -78.44 60.62 -34.06
C ARG A 126 -77.67 61.26 -32.90
N PHE A 127 -77.59 60.60 -31.75
CA PHE A 127 -76.85 61.10 -30.60
C PHE A 127 -76.07 59.97 -29.93
N PRO A 128 -75.02 60.27 -29.14
CA PRO A 128 -74.29 59.25 -28.40
C PRO A 128 -75.20 58.61 -27.35
N GLY A 129 -74.94 57.34 -27.02
CA GLY A 129 -75.74 56.61 -26.02
C GLY A 129 -75.81 57.33 -24.67
N GLY A 130 -76.99 57.41 -24.06
CA GLY A 130 -77.22 58.10 -22.78
C GLY A 130 -77.38 59.63 -22.87
N PHE A 131 -77.26 60.21 -24.07
CA PHE A 131 -77.50 61.64 -24.30
C PHE A 131 -78.97 62.03 -24.09
N ALA A 132 -79.93 61.21 -24.53
CA ALA A 132 -81.35 61.53 -24.40
C ALA A 132 -81.77 61.72 -22.93
N ASP A 133 -81.27 60.87 -22.02
CA ASP A 133 -81.51 60.98 -20.58
C ASP A 133 -80.93 62.29 -20.00
N HIS A 134 -79.75 62.69 -20.47
CA HIS A 134 -79.12 63.96 -20.08
C HIS A 134 -79.93 65.18 -20.54
N VAL A 135 -80.53 65.13 -21.75
CA VAL A 135 -81.36 66.24 -22.24
C VAL A 135 -82.73 66.29 -21.57
N LEU A 136 -83.35 65.15 -21.24
CA LEU A 136 -84.60 65.11 -20.48
C LEU A 136 -84.45 65.70 -19.06
N GLY A 137 -83.28 65.53 -18.42
CA GLY A 137 -82.95 66.16 -17.13
C GLY A 137 -82.73 67.68 -17.17
N LEU A 138 -82.58 68.27 -18.38
CA LEU A 138 -82.42 69.71 -18.59
C LEU A 138 -83.68 70.49 -18.17
N ALA A 139 -84.83 69.83 -18.04
CA ALA A 139 -86.08 70.44 -17.59
C ALA A 139 -86.03 70.94 -16.13
N GLU A 140 -85.13 70.43 -15.29
CA GLU A 140 -85.18 70.65 -13.83
C GLU A 140 -84.05 71.54 -13.26
N THR A 141 -82.91 71.72 -13.92
CA THR A 141 -81.71 72.29 -13.24
C THR A 141 -80.81 73.25 -14.02
N SER A 142 -80.85 73.35 -15.36
CA SER A 142 -79.99 74.29 -16.11
C SER A 142 -80.50 74.61 -17.51
N SER A 143 -80.12 75.78 -18.06
CA SER A 143 -80.56 76.22 -19.41
C SER A 143 -79.72 75.63 -20.56
N GLN A 144 -78.56 75.05 -20.24
CA GLN A 144 -77.63 74.42 -21.19
C GLN A 144 -76.89 73.24 -20.53
N ILE A 145 -76.61 72.17 -21.30
CA ILE A 145 -75.77 71.06 -20.87
C ILE A 145 -74.69 70.75 -21.90
N ARG A 146 -73.57 70.18 -21.44
CA ARG A 146 -72.49 69.67 -22.27
C ARG A 146 -72.34 68.17 -22.03
N TYR A 147 -72.31 67.39 -23.09
CA TYR A 147 -72.15 65.94 -23.02
C TYR A 147 -71.12 65.47 -24.04
N SER A 148 -70.12 64.71 -23.62
CA SER A 148 -69.15 64.09 -24.53
C SER A 148 -69.36 62.59 -24.61
N GLY A 149 -69.48 62.05 -25.82
CA GLY A 149 -69.71 60.62 -26.04
C GLY A 149 -69.16 60.15 -27.36
N ARG A 150 -69.23 58.84 -27.59
CA ARG A 150 -68.78 58.22 -28.84
C ARG A 150 -69.96 58.01 -29.78
N MET A 151 -69.74 58.32 -31.05
CA MET A 151 -70.73 58.17 -32.11
C MET A 151 -70.11 57.50 -33.32
N GLN A 152 -70.91 56.69 -34.01
CA GLN A 152 -70.49 56.02 -35.23
C GLN A 152 -70.79 56.89 -36.45
N THR A 153 -69.80 57.09 -37.30
CA THR A 153 -69.96 57.77 -38.60
C THR A 153 -70.55 56.83 -39.66
N LYS A 154 -71.05 57.37 -40.77
CA LYS A 154 -71.67 56.61 -41.87
C LYS A 154 -70.77 55.52 -42.43
N GLU A 155 -69.47 55.79 -42.59
CA GLU A 155 -68.50 54.84 -43.16
C GLU A 155 -67.89 53.88 -42.13
N GLY A 156 -68.36 53.92 -40.88
CA GLY A 156 -68.02 52.93 -39.84
C GLY A 156 -67.11 53.37 -38.70
N PRO A 157 -66.15 54.32 -38.82
CA PRO A 157 -65.31 54.67 -37.68
C PRO A 157 -66.10 55.39 -36.57
N GLU A 158 -65.79 55.03 -35.32
CA GLU A 158 -66.32 55.66 -34.12
C GLU A 158 -65.49 56.91 -33.79
N ILE A 159 -66.15 58.06 -33.67
CA ILE A 159 -65.53 59.33 -33.31
C ILE A 159 -66.01 59.79 -31.93
N TRP A 160 -65.18 60.57 -31.24
CA TRP A 160 -65.60 61.27 -30.02
C TRP A 160 -66.23 62.60 -30.39
N VAL A 161 -67.45 62.83 -29.92
CA VAL A 161 -68.12 64.11 -30.07
C VAL A 161 -68.43 64.75 -28.73
N GLU A 162 -68.37 66.07 -28.68
CA GLU A 162 -68.91 66.89 -27.60
C GLU A 162 -70.15 67.63 -28.11
N ILE A 163 -71.26 67.50 -27.39
CA ILE A 163 -72.55 68.08 -27.74
C ILE A 163 -72.96 69.07 -26.66
N LEU A 164 -73.18 70.31 -27.07
CA LEU A 164 -73.73 71.38 -26.25
C LEU A 164 -75.21 71.58 -26.62
N THR A 165 -76.10 71.35 -25.66
CA THR A 165 -77.55 71.42 -25.86
C THR A 165 -78.15 72.57 -25.07
N THR A 166 -78.94 73.42 -25.71
CA THR A 166 -79.60 74.59 -25.10
C THR A 166 -81.11 74.54 -25.37
N ARG A 167 -81.94 74.86 -24.36
CA ARG A 167 -83.42 74.83 -24.47
C ARG A 167 -83.98 76.06 -25.19
N LEU A 168 -85.03 75.85 -25.99
CA LEU A 168 -85.74 76.87 -26.76
C LEU A 168 -87.24 76.84 -26.42
N HIS A 169 -87.75 77.91 -25.80
CA HIS A 169 -89.16 78.02 -25.39
C HIS A 169 -90.01 78.64 -26.51
N ARG A 170 -91.14 78.03 -26.91
CA ARG A 170 -92.04 78.57 -27.95
C ARG A 170 -93.36 79.06 -27.35
N GLU A 171 -93.64 80.36 -27.43
CA GLU A 171 -94.77 81.01 -26.72
C GLU A 171 -96.21 80.66 -27.18
N LYS A 172 -96.46 79.94 -28.29
CA LYS A 172 -97.85 79.68 -28.78
C LYS A 172 -98.42 78.28 -28.60
N ASP A 173 -97.59 77.24 -28.48
CA ASP A 173 -98.07 75.84 -28.40
C ASP A 173 -97.58 75.09 -27.14
N GLY A 174 -96.87 75.76 -26.24
CA GLY A 174 -96.51 75.25 -24.90
C GLY A 174 -95.58 74.03 -24.88
N ARG A 175 -94.88 73.71 -25.97
CA ARG A 175 -93.88 72.63 -26.03
C ARG A 175 -92.49 73.20 -26.33
N ASP A 176 -91.49 72.76 -25.57
CA ASP A 176 -90.08 73.14 -25.71
C ASP A 176 -89.41 72.47 -26.91
N GLY A 177 -88.41 73.13 -27.50
CA GLY A 177 -87.45 72.52 -28.43
C GLY A 177 -86.01 72.71 -27.94
N TYR A 178 -85.03 72.14 -28.64
CA TYR A 178 -83.61 72.22 -28.26
C TYR A 178 -82.74 72.60 -29.45
N VAL A 179 -81.65 73.33 -29.18
CA VAL A 179 -80.56 73.54 -30.14
C VAL A 179 -79.33 72.78 -29.66
N HIS A 180 -78.75 72.01 -30.56
CA HIS A 180 -77.56 71.21 -30.36
C HIS A 180 -76.42 71.76 -31.20
N VAL A 181 -75.24 71.88 -30.58
CA VAL A 181 -73.96 72.07 -31.27
C VAL A 181 -73.09 70.86 -30.99
N MET A 182 -72.74 70.10 -32.00
CA MET A 182 -71.91 68.90 -31.90
C MET A 182 -70.56 69.13 -32.57
N ARG A 183 -69.47 68.85 -31.84
CA ARG A 183 -68.09 68.99 -32.28
C ARG A 183 -67.34 67.67 -32.17
N ASP A 184 -66.54 67.33 -33.18
CA ASP A 184 -65.57 66.24 -33.09
C ASP A 184 -64.36 66.63 -32.22
N ILE A 185 -64.09 65.85 -31.18
CA ILE A 185 -62.97 66.03 -30.23
C ILE A 185 -61.98 64.85 -30.24
N THR A 186 -62.04 63.99 -31.25
CA THR A 186 -61.26 62.74 -31.34
C THR A 186 -59.74 62.99 -31.25
N TRP A 187 -59.23 64.01 -31.93
CA TRP A 187 -57.80 64.38 -31.90
C TRP A 187 -57.30 64.75 -30.50
N TYR A 188 -58.12 65.46 -29.71
CA TYR A 188 -57.76 65.87 -28.35
C TYR A 188 -57.64 64.66 -27.43
N LYS A 189 -58.59 63.72 -27.50
CA LYS A 189 -58.57 62.49 -26.69
C LYS A 189 -57.38 61.58 -27.01
N HIS A 190 -56.96 61.49 -28.28
CA HIS A 190 -55.77 60.70 -28.64
C HIS A 190 -54.45 61.32 -28.19
N SER A 191 -54.36 62.66 -28.15
CA SER A 191 -53.14 63.35 -27.74
C SER A 191 -52.88 63.23 -26.23
N GLU A 192 -53.92 63.33 -25.40
CA GLU A 192 -53.83 63.16 -23.95
C GLU A 192 -53.43 61.73 -23.54
N ALA A 193 -53.95 60.72 -24.25
CA ALA A 193 -53.60 59.32 -24.01
C ALA A 193 -52.14 59.01 -24.35
N ARG A 194 -51.62 59.56 -25.46
CA ARG A 194 -50.22 59.35 -25.88
C ARG A 194 -49.21 59.91 -24.87
N LEU A 195 -49.50 61.07 -24.27
CA LEU A 195 -48.59 61.70 -23.33
C LEU A 195 -48.44 60.87 -22.04
N ARG A 196 -49.55 60.36 -21.50
CA ARG A 196 -49.55 59.46 -20.32
C ARG A 196 -48.86 58.14 -20.60
N GLU A 197 -49.05 57.58 -21.79
CA GLU A 197 -48.43 56.30 -22.17
C GLU A 197 -46.90 56.42 -22.31
N GLN A 198 -46.40 57.56 -22.84
CA GLN A 198 -44.96 57.83 -22.90
C GLN A 198 -44.32 58.01 -21.52
N GLU A 199 -44.98 58.72 -20.60
CA GLU A 199 -44.47 58.96 -19.24
C GLU A 199 -44.35 57.65 -18.42
N ILE A 200 -45.38 56.79 -18.49
CA ILE A 200 -45.35 55.47 -17.83
C ILE A 200 -44.28 54.57 -18.46
N ARG A 201 -44.14 54.58 -19.79
CA ARG A 201 -43.13 53.78 -20.50
C ARG A 201 -41.71 54.21 -20.14
N PHE A 202 -41.45 55.51 -20.04
CA PHE A 202 -40.12 56.03 -19.67
C PHE A 202 -39.74 55.66 -18.23
N ARG A 203 -40.66 55.83 -17.27
CA ARG A 203 -40.41 55.48 -15.86
C ARG A 203 -40.16 53.98 -15.67
N LYS A 204 -40.84 53.13 -16.44
CA LYS A 204 -40.61 51.68 -16.42
C LYS A 204 -39.23 51.30 -16.99
N LEU A 205 -38.80 51.93 -18.08
CA LEU A 205 -37.48 51.66 -18.69
C LEU A 205 -36.31 51.98 -17.76
N ILE A 206 -36.37 53.07 -16.99
CA ILE A 206 -35.31 53.44 -16.04
C ILE A 206 -35.28 52.51 -14.83
N ASN A 207 -36.44 52.10 -14.34
CA ASN A 207 -36.55 51.23 -13.16
C ASN A 207 -36.17 49.76 -13.46
N ASP A 208 -36.39 49.29 -14.69
CA ASP A 208 -36.06 47.92 -15.12
C ASP A 208 -34.57 47.80 -15.58
N GLN A 209 -33.78 48.87 -15.51
CA GLN A 209 -32.34 48.81 -15.81
C GLN A 209 -31.58 48.04 -14.73
N SER A 210 -30.66 47.16 -15.15
CA SER A 210 -29.82 46.36 -14.25
C SER A 210 -28.69 47.15 -13.60
N ASP A 211 -28.20 48.18 -14.29
CA ASP A 211 -27.08 48.99 -13.85
C ASP A 211 -27.60 50.14 -12.97
N ALA A 212 -26.85 50.48 -11.93
CA ALA A 212 -27.19 51.57 -11.05
C ALA A 212 -26.96 52.89 -11.80
N LEU A 213 -28.03 53.64 -12.00
CA LEU A 213 -28.05 54.86 -12.78
C LEU A 213 -28.36 56.05 -11.88
N LEU A 214 -27.43 56.98 -11.83
CA LEU A 214 -27.50 58.21 -11.05
C LEU A 214 -27.53 59.42 -11.98
N VAL A 215 -28.27 60.46 -11.61
CA VAL A 215 -28.04 61.81 -12.14
C VAL A 215 -27.37 62.62 -11.06
N VAL A 216 -26.24 63.24 -11.38
CA VAL A 216 -25.42 63.99 -10.45
C VAL A 216 -25.30 65.43 -10.94
N GLY A 217 -25.63 66.40 -10.10
CA GLY A 217 -25.54 67.82 -10.43
C GLY A 217 -24.08 68.29 -10.56
N ALA A 218 -23.89 69.48 -11.14
CA ALA A 218 -22.56 70.10 -11.29
C ALA A 218 -21.81 70.32 -9.95
N ASP A 219 -22.52 70.38 -8.83
CA ASP A 219 -21.93 70.48 -7.48
C ASP A 219 -21.46 69.12 -6.90
N GLY A 220 -21.75 68.03 -7.63
CA GLY A 220 -21.42 66.66 -7.30
C GLY A 220 -22.48 65.94 -6.45
N ARG A 221 -23.70 66.49 -6.28
CA ARG A 221 -24.78 65.84 -5.51
C ARG A 221 -25.66 64.96 -6.39
N ILE A 222 -26.08 63.82 -5.84
CA ILE A 222 -27.00 62.90 -6.52
C ILE A 222 -28.42 63.50 -6.53
N LEU A 223 -28.91 63.87 -7.71
CA LEU A 223 -30.25 64.41 -7.95
C LEU A 223 -31.27 63.30 -8.20
N PHE A 224 -30.83 62.19 -8.81
CA PHE A 224 -31.67 61.05 -9.11
C PHE A 224 -30.88 59.75 -8.94
N ALA A 225 -31.57 58.71 -8.50
CA ALA A 225 -31.06 57.34 -8.46
C ALA A 225 -32.18 56.37 -8.84
N ASN A 226 -31.87 55.40 -9.69
CA ASN A 226 -32.80 54.31 -10.02
C ASN A 226 -32.76 53.20 -8.93
N PRO A 227 -33.75 52.28 -8.89
CA PRO A 227 -33.79 51.19 -7.90
C PRO A 227 -32.57 50.27 -7.90
N ALA A 228 -31.89 50.07 -9.04
CA ALA A 228 -30.66 49.27 -9.10
C ALA A 228 -29.52 49.89 -8.25
N SER A 229 -29.55 51.21 -8.04
CA SER A 229 -28.63 51.90 -7.13
C SER A 229 -28.79 51.44 -5.68
N GLU A 230 -29.99 51.04 -5.26
CA GLU A 230 -30.22 50.55 -3.89
C GLU A 230 -29.47 49.26 -3.60
N GLN A 231 -29.40 48.36 -4.58
CA GLN A 231 -28.68 47.10 -4.46
C GLN A 231 -27.16 47.30 -4.49
N LEU A 232 -26.68 48.27 -5.28
CA LEU A 232 -25.26 48.53 -5.40
C LEU A 232 -24.70 49.26 -4.16
N PHE A 233 -25.39 50.31 -3.70
CA PHE A 233 -25.00 51.12 -2.54
C PHE A 233 -25.51 50.57 -1.20
N GLU A 234 -26.40 49.56 -1.23
CA GLU A 234 -27.00 48.95 -0.03
C GLU A 234 -27.70 49.98 0.87
N SER A 235 -28.31 50.99 0.25
CA SER A 235 -29.03 52.11 0.88
C SER A 235 -30.24 52.48 0.02
N ALA A 236 -31.34 52.96 0.61
CA ALA A 236 -32.51 53.31 -0.19
C ALA A 236 -32.18 54.47 -1.14
N ALA A 237 -32.83 54.51 -2.31
CA ALA A 237 -32.55 55.51 -3.35
C ALA A 237 -32.87 56.93 -2.86
N GLU A 238 -33.77 57.06 -1.88
CA GLU A 238 -34.11 58.30 -1.21
C GLU A 238 -33.02 58.76 -0.23
N ASP A 239 -32.37 57.82 0.46
CA ASP A 239 -31.32 58.11 1.45
C ASP A 239 -30.03 58.59 0.78
N ILE A 240 -29.79 58.19 -0.46
CA ILE A 240 -28.61 58.59 -1.25
C ILE A 240 -28.82 59.86 -2.08
N ARG A 241 -30.06 60.38 -2.16
CA ARG A 241 -30.32 61.70 -2.78
C ARG A 241 -29.68 62.80 -1.96
N ASP A 242 -29.21 63.84 -2.66
CA ASP A 242 -28.50 65.00 -2.11
C ASP A 242 -27.16 64.69 -1.41
N ILE A 243 -26.73 63.42 -1.35
CA ILE A 243 -25.37 63.03 -0.95
C ILE A 243 -24.39 63.39 -2.06
N ARG A 244 -23.19 63.85 -1.68
CA ARG A 244 -22.12 64.12 -2.63
C ARG A 244 -21.51 62.81 -3.14
N PHE A 245 -21.57 62.59 -4.45
CA PHE A 245 -20.96 61.46 -5.13
C PHE A 245 -19.43 61.64 -5.07
N GLY A 246 -18.78 61.00 -4.10
CA GLY A 246 -17.39 61.26 -3.68
C GLY A 246 -16.29 60.80 -4.64
N VAL A 247 -16.61 60.55 -5.91
CA VAL A 247 -15.66 60.10 -6.95
C VAL A 247 -15.59 61.18 -8.05
N PRO A 248 -14.41 61.48 -8.63
CA PRO A 248 -14.30 62.45 -9.71
C PRO A 248 -15.19 62.09 -10.90
N ILE A 249 -16.04 63.03 -11.31
CA ILE A 249 -16.96 62.90 -12.45
C ILE A 249 -16.26 63.54 -13.66
N ALA A 250 -15.32 62.82 -14.27
CA ALA A 250 -14.60 63.28 -15.45
C ALA A 250 -14.07 62.10 -16.29
N GLY A 251 -14.34 62.13 -17.60
CA GLY A 251 -13.69 61.28 -18.61
C GLY A 251 -14.65 60.41 -19.42
N ASP A 252 -14.36 60.28 -20.72
CA ASP A 252 -15.14 59.51 -21.71
C ASP A 252 -14.85 57.99 -21.70
N ILE A 253 -14.05 57.50 -20.74
CA ILE A 253 -13.59 56.10 -20.72
C ILE A 253 -14.06 55.44 -19.42
N PRO A 254 -14.65 54.23 -19.46
CA PRO A 254 -15.00 53.51 -18.25
C PRO A 254 -13.78 53.17 -17.40
N PHE A 255 -13.92 53.29 -16.10
CA PHE A 255 -12.93 52.84 -15.14
C PHE A 255 -13.56 52.16 -13.93
N GLU A 256 -12.80 51.27 -13.30
CA GLU A 256 -13.25 50.51 -12.14
C GLU A 256 -13.16 51.36 -10.87
N ILE A 257 -14.25 51.39 -10.11
CA ILE A 257 -14.34 52.03 -8.81
C ILE A 257 -14.67 50.99 -7.74
N CYS A 258 -14.20 51.23 -6.51
CA CYS A 258 -14.58 50.44 -5.36
C CYS A 258 -15.69 51.16 -4.60
N ILE A 259 -16.82 50.48 -4.43
CA ILE A 259 -17.97 50.96 -3.68
C ILE A 259 -17.96 50.26 -2.32
N LEU A 260 -17.96 51.04 -1.26
CA LEU A 260 -18.06 50.53 0.11
C LEU A 260 -19.54 50.43 0.50
N GLY A 261 -20.06 49.21 0.59
CA GLY A 261 -21.40 48.93 1.12
C GLY A 261 -21.38 48.59 2.61
N ALA A 262 -22.55 48.41 3.21
CA ALA A 262 -22.72 48.00 4.60
C ALA A 262 -22.13 46.59 4.88
N TYR A 263 -22.07 45.72 3.86
CA TYR A 263 -21.59 44.34 3.98
C TYR A 263 -20.21 44.07 3.34
N GLY A 264 -19.49 45.11 2.89
CA GLY A 264 -18.13 45.00 2.37
C GLY A 264 -17.87 45.82 1.10
N HIS A 265 -16.73 45.54 0.46
CA HIS A 265 -16.32 46.21 -0.79
C HIS A 265 -16.92 45.51 -2.01
N LYS A 266 -17.55 46.27 -2.91
CA LYS A 266 -17.94 45.84 -4.26
C LYS A 266 -17.10 46.57 -5.31
N THR A 267 -16.82 45.90 -6.42
CA THR A 267 -16.14 46.52 -7.56
C THR A 267 -17.16 46.81 -8.66
N ALA A 268 -17.25 48.07 -9.08
CA ALA A 268 -18.15 48.50 -10.14
C ALA A 268 -17.38 49.18 -11.28
N GLU A 269 -17.79 48.92 -12.51
CA GLU A 269 -17.33 49.68 -13.68
C GLU A 269 -18.24 50.92 -13.83
N MET A 270 -17.65 52.10 -13.96
CA MET A 270 -18.36 53.38 -14.02
C MET A 270 -18.28 54.02 -15.40
N TRP A 271 -19.42 54.46 -15.94
CA TRP A 271 -19.53 55.33 -17.13
C TRP A 271 -20.18 56.65 -16.74
N VAL A 272 -19.66 57.73 -17.31
CA VAL A 272 -20.18 59.09 -17.10
C VAL A 272 -20.53 59.68 -18.47
N SER A 273 -21.65 60.40 -18.56
CA SER A 273 -21.98 61.21 -19.74
C SER A 273 -22.68 62.50 -19.33
N ASP A 274 -22.57 63.53 -20.17
CA ASP A 274 -23.20 64.82 -19.89
C ASP A 274 -24.69 64.81 -20.27
N ILE A 275 -25.53 65.43 -19.45
CA ILE A 275 -26.98 65.55 -19.69
C ILE A 275 -27.49 66.92 -19.21
N SER A 276 -28.46 67.47 -19.95
CA SER A 276 -29.24 68.61 -19.47
C SER A 276 -30.44 68.09 -18.65
N TRP A 277 -30.53 68.46 -17.38
CA TRP A 277 -31.63 68.09 -16.49
C TRP A 277 -32.27 69.36 -15.91
N ASP A 278 -33.58 69.55 -16.13
CA ASP A 278 -34.33 70.75 -15.71
C ASP A 278 -33.69 72.11 -16.11
N GLY A 279 -32.91 72.13 -17.20
CA GLY A 279 -32.25 73.33 -17.73
C GLY A 279 -30.84 73.59 -17.19
N GLU A 280 -30.33 72.71 -16.32
CA GLU A 280 -28.98 72.77 -15.74
C GLU A 280 -28.09 71.65 -16.32
N GLU A 281 -26.78 71.91 -16.42
CA GLU A 281 -25.80 70.89 -16.80
C GLU A 281 -25.57 69.89 -15.64
N CYS A 282 -25.85 68.61 -15.91
CA CYS A 282 -25.72 67.51 -14.98
C CYS A 282 -24.97 66.34 -15.65
N PHE A 283 -24.63 65.33 -14.86
CA PHE A 283 -23.97 64.11 -15.32
C PHE A 283 -24.86 62.90 -15.08
N ILE A 284 -24.97 62.01 -16.08
CA ILE A 284 -25.53 60.68 -15.89
C ILE A 284 -24.39 59.71 -15.60
N VAL A 285 -24.48 59.01 -14.47
CA VAL A 285 -23.49 58.03 -14.03
C VAL A 285 -24.14 56.65 -14.06
N SER A 286 -23.59 55.74 -14.86
CA SER A 286 -23.97 54.32 -14.86
C SER A 286 -22.91 53.50 -14.14
N LEU A 287 -23.34 52.61 -13.25
CA LEU A 287 -22.48 51.76 -12.45
C LEU A 287 -22.90 50.30 -12.57
N ARG A 288 -21.97 49.44 -13.00
CA ARG A 288 -22.20 48.00 -13.17
C ARG A 288 -21.34 47.18 -12.23
N ASP A 289 -21.97 46.36 -11.38
CA ASP A 289 -21.25 45.43 -10.49
C ASP A 289 -20.56 44.31 -11.30
N ILE A 290 -19.23 44.20 -11.19
CA ILE A 290 -18.41 43.19 -11.86
C ILE A 290 -17.80 42.18 -10.87
N SER A 291 -18.16 42.23 -9.59
CA SER A 291 -17.55 41.42 -8.52
C SER A 291 -17.68 39.91 -8.78
N ARG A 292 -18.82 39.45 -9.31
CA ARG A 292 -19.04 38.02 -9.66
C ARG A 292 -18.20 37.56 -10.86
N ARG A 293 -17.99 38.42 -11.86
CA ARG A 293 -17.21 38.08 -13.06
C ARG A 293 -15.74 37.83 -12.70
N ILE A 294 -15.17 38.74 -11.90
CA ILE A 294 -13.79 38.63 -11.41
C ILE A 294 -13.61 37.36 -10.55
N GLY A 295 -14.59 37.03 -9.70
CA GLY A 295 -14.54 35.82 -8.86
C GLY A 295 -14.55 34.50 -9.65
N ALA A 296 -15.33 34.42 -10.73
CA ALA A 296 -15.44 33.21 -11.56
C ALA A 296 -14.17 32.96 -12.39
N GLU A 297 -13.57 34.00 -12.98
CA GLU A 297 -12.32 33.88 -13.74
C GLU A 297 -11.15 33.43 -12.86
N LYS A 298 -11.09 33.92 -11.62
CA LYS A 298 -10.07 33.52 -10.66
C LYS A 298 -10.20 32.04 -10.27
N ALA A 299 -11.42 31.57 -10.01
CA ALA A 299 -11.68 30.17 -9.66
C ALA A 299 -11.35 29.17 -10.79
N LEU A 300 -11.62 29.55 -12.05
CA LEU A 300 -11.27 28.74 -13.22
C LEU A 300 -9.76 28.61 -13.37
N ARG A 301 -9.03 29.72 -13.25
CA ARG A 301 -7.56 29.75 -13.33
C ARG A 301 -6.89 28.93 -12.22
N GLU A 302 -7.46 28.96 -11.02
CA GLU A 302 -7.01 28.14 -9.88
C GLU A 302 -7.32 26.64 -10.05
N SER A 303 -8.36 26.28 -10.80
CA SER A 303 -8.67 24.87 -11.13
C SER A 303 -7.68 24.32 -12.17
N GLU A 304 -7.42 25.06 -13.25
CA GLU A 304 -6.45 24.66 -14.28
C GLU A 304 -5.02 24.51 -13.73
N GLN A 305 -4.60 25.43 -12.85
CA GLN A 305 -3.29 25.34 -12.19
C GLN A 305 -3.21 24.14 -11.22
N ARG A 306 -4.29 23.81 -10.52
CA ARG A 306 -4.35 22.60 -9.68
C ARG A 306 -4.22 21.32 -10.50
N TYR A 307 -4.89 21.23 -11.66
CA TYR A 307 -4.77 20.07 -12.54
C TYR A 307 -3.35 19.90 -13.09
N ARG A 308 -2.67 20.99 -13.52
CA ARG A 308 -1.26 20.93 -13.95
C ARG A 308 -0.33 20.51 -12.82
N MET A 309 -0.47 21.08 -11.63
CA MET A 309 0.35 20.68 -10.47
C MET A 309 0.20 19.19 -10.14
N VAL A 310 -1.02 18.64 -10.10
CA VAL A 310 -1.23 17.21 -9.81
C VAL A 310 -0.61 16.31 -10.89
N ALA A 311 -0.66 16.71 -12.16
CA ALA A 311 -0.08 15.96 -13.27
C ALA A 311 1.46 16.04 -13.34
N ASP A 312 2.05 17.16 -12.91
CA ASP A 312 3.51 17.36 -12.90
C ASP A 312 4.21 16.61 -11.74
N PHE A 313 3.46 16.20 -10.70
CA PHE A 313 3.99 15.45 -9.55
C PHE A 313 3.75 13.92 -9.61
N THR A 314 3.26 13.35 -10.72
CA THR A 314 3.14 11.89 -10.82
C THR A 314 4.52 11.24 -10.94
N TYR A 315 4.84 10.30 -10.03
CA TYR A 315 6.13 9.59 -10.02
C TYR A 315 6.25 8.58 -11.17
N ASP A 316 5.11 8.05 -11.63
CA ASP A 316 5.03 7.16 -12.78
C ASP A 316 5.03 7.98 -14.07
N TRP A 317 5.61 7.41 -15.14
CA TRP A 317 5.57 8.01 -16.47
C TRP A 317 4.21 7.70 -17.12
N GLU A 318 3.37 8.72 -17.20
CA GLU A 318 2.06 8.65 -17.84
C GLU A 318 2.16 8.99 -19.33
N LEU A 319 1.45 8.24 -20.15
CA LEU A 319 1.41 8.36 -21.59
C LEU A 319 -0.03 8.22 -22.08
N TRP A 320 -0.48 9.12 -22.95
CA TRP A 320 -1.77 8.98 -23.66
C TRP A 320 -1.50 9.00 -25.15
N ILE A 321 -1.89 7.92 -25.81
CA ILE A 321 -1.78 7.74 -27.26
C ILE A 321 -3.20 7.71 -27.84
N SER A 322 -3.47 8.50 -28.86
CA SER A 322 -4.76 8.52 -29.57
C SER A 322 -4.93 7.28 -30.49
N PRO A 323 -6.13 7.04 -31.04
CA PRO A 323 -6.40 5.86 -31.86
C PRO A 323 -5.56 5.76 -33.14
N ASP A 324 -5.07 6.89 -33.65
CA ASP A 324 -4.17 6.99 -34.81
C ASP A 324 -2.69 6.81 -34.46
N GLY A 325 -2.38 6.54 -33.18
CA GLY A 325 -1.01 6.29 -32.71
C GLY A 325 -0.22 7.55 -32.34
N THR A 326 -0.82 8.74 -32.37
CA THR A 326 -0.12 9.96 -31.94
C THR A 326 -0.08 10.09 -30.41
N VAL A 327 1.05 10.50 -29.86
CA VAL A 327 1.17 10.75 -28.42
C VAL A 327 0.51 12.10 -28.13
N GLN A 328 -0.63 12.08 -27.45
CA GLN A 328 -1.38 13.29 -27.07
C GLN A 328 -0.82 13.94 -25.80
N TYR A 329 -0.32 13.12 -24.89
CA TYR A 329 0.24 13.58 -23.63
C TYR A 329 1.32 12.63 -23.13
N THR A 330 2.37 13.21 -22.56
CA THR A 330 3.30 12.46 -21.74
C THR A 330 3.78 13.30 -20.56
N SER A 331 3.77 12.70 -19.36
CA SER A 331 4.21 13.39 -18.15
C SER A 331 5.71 13.71 -18.18
N PRO A 332 6.17 14.81 -17.55
CA PRO A 332 7.60 15.12 -17.42
C PRO A 332 8.46 14.02 -16.77
N SER A 333 7.84 13.13 -15.97
CA SER A 333 8.49 11.95 -15.38
C SER A 333 9.11 10.98 -16.41
N CYS A 334 8.75 11.10 -17.70
CA CYS A 334 9.38 10.34 -18.78
C CYS A 334 10.91 10.54 -18.83
N GLU A 335 11.41 11.74 -18.52
CA GLU A 335 12.84 12.06 -18.61
C GLU A 335 13.66 11.32 -17.56
N ARG A 336 13.12 11.15 -16.35
CA ARG A 336 13.78 10.38 -15.28
C ARG A 336 13.97 8.91 -15.65
N ILE A 337 12.94 8.31 -16.25
CA ILE A 337 12.87 6.87 -16.57
C ILE A 337 13.58 6.56 -17.89
N SER A 338 13.37 7.36 -18.93
CA SER A 338 13.91 7.13 -20.28
C SER A 338 15.18 7.92 -20.59
N GLY A 339 15.43 9.04 -19.90
CA GLY A 339 16.51 9.98 -20.22
C GLY A 339 16.20 10.93 -21.39
N TYR A 340 14.97 10.93 -21.91
CA TYR A 340 14.50 11.83 -22.96
C TYR A 340 13.37 12.74 -22.45
N PRO A 341 13.35 14.03 -22.81
CA PRO A 341 12.30 14.96 -22.39
C PRO A 341 10.97 14.67 -23.11
N SER A 342 9.86 15.17 -22.55
CA SER A 342 8.51 14.91 -23.08
C SER A 342 8.34 15.28 -24.55
N GLU A 343 9.02 16.34 -25.01
CA GLU A 343 8.95 16.82 -26.40
C GLU A 343 9.44 15.77 -27.41
N ASP A 344 10.40 14.91 -27.03
CA ASP A 344 10.96 13.91 -27.93
C ASP A 344 9.94 12.79 -28.21
N PHE A 345 9.15 12.40 -27.20
CA PHE A 345 8.07 11.43 -27.35
C PHE A 345 6.87 11.99 -28.12
N LEU A 346 6.57 13.29 -27.95
CA LEU A 346 5.53 13.97 -28.73
C LEU A 346 5.92 14.10 -30.21
N ARG A 347 7.21 14.24 -30.51
CA ARG A 347 7.73 14.31 -31.89
C ARG A 347 7.87 12.95 -32.55
N ASN A 348 8.26 11.92 -31.79
CA ASN A 348 8.50 10.58 -32.30
C ASN A 348 7.82 9.52 -31.42
N PRO A 349 6.57 9.13 -31.74
CA PRO A 349 5.86 8.08 -31.01
C PRO A 349 6.60 6.73 -30.96
N ALA A 350 7.44 6.42 -31.96
CA ALA A 350 8.21 5.18 -32.03
C ALA A 350 9.46 5.17 -31.13
N LEU A 351 9.76 6.29 -30.44
CA LEU A 351 10.92 6.38 -29.57
C LEU A 351 10.86 5.33 -28.44
N LEU A 352 9.69 5.09 -27.84
CA LEU A 352 9.53 4.13 -26.76
C LEU A 352 9.92 2.70 -27.19
N ASP A 353 9.51 2.26 -28.38
CA ASP A 353 9.85 0.95 -28.94
C ASP A 353 11.36 0.77 -29.09
N SER A 354 12.08 1.85 -29.42
CA SER A 354 13.54 1.82 -29.59
C SER A 354 14.31 1.63 -28.28
N LEU A 355 13.70 1.96 -27.14
CA LEU A 355 14.31 1.85 -25.81
C LEU A 355 14.17 0.44 -25.22
N VAL A 356 13.37 -0.44 -25.83
CA VAL A 356 13.20 -1.82 -25.38
C VAL A 356 14.37 -2.69 -25.86
N PRO A 357 15.12 -3.36 -24.96
CA PRO A 357 16.19 -4.31 -25.33
C PRO A 357 15.66 -5.44 -26.22
N GLU A 358 16.52 -5.98 -27.08
CA GLU A 358 16.14 -7.03 -28.05
C GLU A 358 15.47 -8.24 -27.39
N ASP A 359 15.99 -8.70 -26.26
CA ASP A 359 15.45 -9.83 -25.48
C ASP A 359 13.99 -9.63 -25.00
N ASP A 360 13.57 -8.38 -24.78
CA ASP A 360 12.26 -8.05 -24.22
C ASP A 360 11.25 -7.61 -25.31
N ARG A 361 11.69 -7.47 -26.57
CA ARG A 361 10.87 -6.97 -27.69
C ARG A 361 9.70 -7.89 -28.03
N GLU A 362 9.86 -9.20 -27.88
CA GLU A 362 8.79 -10.15 -28.17
C GLU A 362 7.63 -9.98 -27.18
N ALA A 363 7.93 -9.96 -25.88
CA ALA A 363 6.94 -9.73 -24.83
C ALA A 363 6.29 -8.34 -24.95
N TRP A 364 7.09 -7.31 -25.27
CA TRP A 364 6.62 -5.96 -25.56
C TRP A 364 5.61 -5.92 -26.72
N ARG A 365 5.94 -6.54 -27.87
CA ARG A 365 5.07 -6.58 -29.05
C ARG A 365 3.76 -7.33 -28.78
N THR A 366 3.84 -8.47 -28.09
CA THR A 366 2.67 -9.24 -27.69
C THR A 366 1.77 -8.40 -26.79
N TYR A 367 2.34 -7.67 -25.82
CA TYR A 367 1.58 -6.79 -24.94
C TYR A 367 0.89 -5.64 -25.67
N LEU A 368 1.58 -4.98 -26.61
CA LEU A 368 0.97 -3.93 -27.44
C LEU A 368 -0.19 -4.49 -28.29
N HIS A 369 -0.04 -5.70 -28.83
CA HIS A 369 -1.05 -6.35 -29.63
C HIS A 369 -2.28 -6.79 -28.80
N GLU A 370 -2.07 -7.35 -27.61
CA GLU A 370 -3.13 -7.77 -26.69
C GLU A 370 -3.84 -6.58 -26.02
N GLY A 371 -3.10 -5.54 -25.66
CA GLY A 371 -3.63 -4.30 -25.09
C GLY A 371 -4.50 -3.48 -26.05
N MET A 372 -4.39 -3.72 -27.37
CA MET A 372 -5.32 -3.20 -28.38
C MET A 372 -6.68 -3.91 -28.38
N LEU A 373 -6.79 -5.10 -27.78
CA LEU A 373 -7.98 -5.93 -27.80
C LEU A 373 -8.78 -5.82 -26.48
N GLU A 374 -8.15 -5.97 -25.30
CA GLU A 374 -8.78 -5.79 -23.96
C GLU A 374 -7.77 -5.32 -22.89
N ALA A 375 -8.23 -5.04 -21.65
CA ALA A 375 -7.37 -4.58 -20.55
C ALA A 375 -6.28 -5.62 -20.21
N SER A 376 -5.03 -5.31 -20.55
CA SER A 376 -3.91 -6.23 -20.38
C SER A 376 -3.33 -6.21 -18.95
N HIS A 377 -2.91 -7.38 -18.45
CA HIS A 377 -2.23 -7.53 -17.17
C HIS A 377 -0.91 -6.73 -17.16
N PRO A 378 -0.48 -6.10 -16.06
CA PRO A 378 0.75 -5.32 -16.06
C PRO A 378 1.96 -6.10 -16.57
N LEU A 379 2.75 -5.48 -17.45
CA LEU A 379 3.97 -6.07 -18.01
C LEU A 379 5.20 -5.48 -17.32
N ASP A 380 5.98 -6.33 -16.65
CA ASP A 380 7.32 -5.99 -16.18
C ASP A 380 8.33 -6.24 -17.33
N PHE A 381 9.05 -5.21 -17.78
CA PHE A 381 10.08 -5.33 -18.82
C PHE A 381 11.21 -4.31 -18.61
N ARG A 382 12.27 -4.40 -19.41
CA ARG A 382 13.43 -3.51 -19.32
C ARG A 382 13.37 -2.37 -20.34
N LEU A 383 13.87 -1.20 -19.95
CA LEU A 383 14.16 -0.07 -20.82
C LEU A 383 15.64 0.29 -20.75
N ILE A 384 16.21 0.66 -21.88
CA ILE A 384 17.56 1.23 -21.99
C ILE A 384 17.40 2.75 -21.93
N LYS A 385 17.82 3.34 -20.81
CA LYS A 385 17.86 4.79 -20.63
C LYS A 385 18.88 5.43 -21.56
N ARG A 386 18.67 6.70 -21.92
CA ARG A 386 19.68 7.52 -22.59
C ARG A 386 21.00 7.48 -21.79
N GLY A 387 22.05 6.92 -22.39
CA GLY A 387 23.34 6.67 -21.73
C GLY A 387 23.65 5.19 -21.45
N GLY A 388 22.72 4.26 -21.73
CA GLY A 388 22.96 2.81 -21.70
C GLY A 388 22.62 2.11 -20.39
N GLU A 389 22.16 2.85 -19.37
CA GLU A 389 21.67 2.28 -18.12
C GLU A 389 20.36 1.51 -18.33
N ILE A 390 20.22 0.31 -17.76
CA ILE A 390 18.99 -0.49 -17.85
C ILE A 390 18.09 -0.20 -16.65
N ARG A 391 16.81 0.06 -16.91
CA ARG A 391 15.75 0.24 -15.91
C ARG A 391 14.69 -0.83 -16.05
N TRP A 392 14.20 -1.38 -14.95
CA TRP A 392 13.00 -2.22 -14.96
C TRP A 392 11.77 -1.32 -14.81
N VAL A 393 10.81 -1.50 -15.71
CA VAL A 393 9.54 -0.78 -15.69
C VAL A 393 8.36 -1.74 -15.70
N CYS A 394 7.30 -1.37 -14.97
CA CYS A 394 6.02 -2.03 -15.01
C CYS A 394 5.04 -1.17 -15.82
N LEU A 395 4.57 -1.67 -16.95
CA LEU A 395 3.60 -1.00 -17.80
C LEU A 395 2.19 -1.51 -17.53
N SER A 396 1.26 -0.60 -17.26
CA SER A 396 -0.17 -0.87 -17.26
C SER A 396 -0.88 0.07 -18.24
N SER A 397 -1.72 -0.50 -19.12
CA SER A 397 -2.42 0.25 -20.16
C SER A 397 -3.93 0.05 -20.06
N ARG A 398 -4.69 1.11 -20.31
CA ARG A 398 -6.16 1.11 -20.32
C ARG A 398 -6.70 1.88 -21.51
N ARG A 399 -7.76 1.36 -22.11
CA ARG A 399 -8.48 2.04 -23.19
C ARG A 399 -9.40 3.12 -22.62
N VAL A 400 -9.41 4.28 -23.25
CA VAL A 400 -10.25 5.43 -22.90
C VAL A 400 -11.34 5.57 -23.96
N HIS A 401 -12.58 5.78 -23.52
CA HIS A 401 -13.74 6.00 -24.39
C HIS A 401 -14.44 7.29 -23.95
N ASP A 402 -15.16 7.94 -24.87
CA ASP A 402 -16.07 9.03 -24.50
C ASP A 402 -17.44 8.52 -24.03
N ASP A 403 -18.30 9.45 -23.62
CA ASP A 403 -19.66 9.18 -23.13
C ASP A 403 -20.57 8.49 -24.16
N SER A 404 -20.19 8.50 -25.45
CA SER A 404 -20.88 7.79 -26.53
C SER A 404 -20.31 6.40 -26.82
N GLY A 405 -19.30 5.97 -26.07
CA GLY A 405 -18.60 4.70 -26.25
C GLY A 405 -17.58 4.69 -27.38
N ARG A 406 -17.25 5.86 -27.97
CA ARG A 406 -16.23 5.95 -29.01
C ARG A 406 -14.84 5.91 -28.39
N PHE A 407 -13.96 5.10 -28.96
CA PHE A 407 -12.58 4.93 -28.50
C PHE A 407 -11.76 6.21 -28.72
N LEU A 408 -11.20 6.76 -27.64
CA LEU A 408 -10.36 7.97 -27.62
C LEU A 408 -8.86 7.67 -27.52
N GLY A 409 -8.47 6.40 -27.50
CA GLY A 409 -7.08 5.98 -27.42
C GLY A 409 -6.74 5.23 -26.13
N THR A 410 -5.46 5.04 -25.87
CA THR A 410 -4.93 4.26 -24.75
C THR A 410 -4.14 5.14 -23.81
N ARG A 411 -4.45 5.05 -22.52
CA ARG A 411 -3.64 5.63 -21.45
C ARG A 411 -2.77 4.55 -20.82
N SER A 412 -1.49 4.82 -20.71
CA SER A 412 -0.47 3.92 -20.20
C SER A 412 0.29 4.58 -19.06
N SER A 413 0.65 3.78 -18.04
CA SER A 413 1.45 4.20 -16.89
C SER A 413 2.65 3.27 -16.78
N LEU A 414 3.85 3.85 -16.77
CA LEU A 414 5.12 3.14 -16.63
C LEU A 414 5.74 3.50 -15.27
N ARG A 415 5.78 2.53 -14.37
CA ARG A 415 6.40 2.67 -13.05
C ARG A 415 7.82 2.11 -13.05
N ASP A 416 8.79 2.88 -12.58
CA ASP A 416 10.14 2.35 -12.31
C ASP A 416 10.09 1.37 -11.12
N ILE A 417 10.46 0.12 -11.38
CA ILE A 417 10.52 -0.98 -10.41
C ILE A 417 11.94 -1.54 -10.26
N THR A 418 12.95 -0.78 -10.71
CA THR A 418 14.36 -1.20 -10.73
C THR A 418 14.85 -1.61 -9.34
N ASP A 419 14.63 -0.77 -8.32
CA ASP A 419 15.06 -1.08 -6.94
C ASP A 419 14.38 -2.33 -6.39
N ARG A 420 13.07 -2.49 -6.65
CA ARG A 420 12.31 -3.69 -6.25
C ARG A 420 12.88 -4.96 -6.90
N LYS A 421 13.15 -4.94 -8.20
CA LYS A 421 13.69 -6.09 -8.94
C LYS A 421 15.14 -6.40 -8.52
N ASN A 422 15.97 -5.38 -8.33
CA ASN A 422 17.33 -5.56 -7.83
C ASN A 422 17.35 -6.17 -6.43
N MET A 423 16.48 -5.69 -5.53
CA MET A 423 16.33 -6.24 -4.19
C MET A 423 15.78 -7.67 -4.21
N GLU A 424 14.85 -7.99 -5.11
CA GLU A 424 14.37 -9.36 -5.31
C GLU A 424 15.49 -10.30 -5.79
N ILE A 425 16.32 -9.85 -6.73
CA ILE A 425 17.48 -10.60 -7.22
C ILE A 425 18.51 -10.79 -6.10
N GLU A 426 18.80 -9.74 -5.33
CA GLU A 426 19.74 -9.78 -4.22
C GLU A 426 19.26 -10.67 -3.07
N LEU A 427 17.97 -10.60 -2.72
CA LEU A 427 17.34 -11.48 -1.72
C LEU A 427 17.35 -12.94 -2.17
N ARG A 428 17.07 -13.21 -3.46
CA ARG A 428 17.19 -14.56 -4.02
C ARG A 428 18.63 -15.06 -3.95
N HIS A 429 19.62 -14.22 -4.25
CA HIS A 429 21.03 -14.58 -4.14
C HIS A 429 21.43 -14.83 -2.68
N LYS A 430 21.09 -13.94 -1.74
CA LYS A 430 21.35 -14.11 -0.30
C LYS A 430 20.65 -15.33 0.30
N SER A 431 19.48 -15.71 -0.21
CA SER A 431 18.76 -16.90 0.25
C SER A 431 19.35 -18.22 -0.27
N LEU A 432 20.20 -18.19 -1.29
CA LEU A 432 20.74 -19.39 -1.96
C LEU A 432 22.27 -19.54 -1.84
N HIS A 433 22.95 -18.57 -1.24
CA HIS A 433 24.40 -18.55 -1.11
C HIS A 433 24.85 -18.35 0.35
N ASP A 434 26.03 -18.88 0.70
CA ASP A 434 26.70 -18.66 1.98
C ASP A 434 27.31 -17.26 2.04
N ALA A 435 27.05 -16.51 3.12
CA ALA A 435 27.43 -15.11 3.22
C ALA A 435 28.95 -14.88 3.32
N LEU A 436 29.69 -15.82 3.90
CA LEU A 436 31.15 -15.69 4.08
C LEU A 436 31.91 -16.06 2.80
N THR A 437 31.54 -17.16 2.15
CA THR A 437 32.31 -17.72 1.04
C THR A 437 31.73 -17.43 -0.34
N GLY A 438 30.48 -16.95 -0.42
CA GLY A 438 29.75 -16.76 -1.68
C GLY A 438 29.38 -18.07 -2.39
N LEU A 439 29.69 -19.23 -1.81
CA LEU A 439 29.33 -20.54 -2.35
C LEU A 439 27.82 -20.79 -2.28
N ALA A 440 27.33 -21.80 -2.98
CA ALA A 440 25.95 -22.25 -2.82
C ALA A 440 25.70 -22.67 -1.36
N ASN A 441 24.54 -22.34 -0.80
CA ASN A 441 24.15 -22.83 0.52
C ASN A 441 23.48 -24.20 0.42
N ARG A 442 23.07 -24.74 1.57
CA ARG A 442 22.38 -26.04 1.67
C ARG A 442 21.15 -26.15 0.77
N THR A 443 20.35 -25.08 0.68
CA THR A 443 19.12 -25.06 -0.13
C THR A 443 19.42 -25.23 -1.61
N LEU A 444 20.37 -24.45 -2.14
CA LEU A 444 20.77 -24.55 -3.55
C LEU A 444 21.45 -25.90 -3.85
N CYS A 445 22.25 -26.42 -2.92
CA CYS A 445 22.89 -27.73 -3.06
C CYS A 445 21.85 -28.87 -3.21
N LEU A 446 20.85 -28.89 -2.34
CA LEU A 446 19.78 -29.90 -2.37
C LEU A 446 18.97 -29.83 -3.68
N ASP A 447 18.64 -28.65 -4.19
CA ASP A 447 17.99 -28.50 -5.50
C ASP A 447 18.85 -29.08 -6.63
N ARG A 448 20.17 -28.83 -6.61
CA ARG A 448 21.11 -29.38 -7.61
C ARG A 448 21.18 -30.91 -7.56
N ILE A 449 21.28 -31.48 -6.36
CA ILE A 449 21.26 -32.94 -6.16
C ILE A 449 19.93 -33.52 -6.65
N GLN A 450 18.79 -32.89 -6.33
CA GLN A 450 17.48 -33.37 -6.74
C GLN A 450 17.27 -33.30 -8.26
N ARG A 451 17.83 -32.27 -8.93
CA ARG A 451 17.90 -32.21 -10.40
C ARG A 451 18.75 -33.34 -10.97
N GLY A 452 19.91 -33.61 -10.38
CA GLY A 452 20.78 -34.73 -10.77
C GLY A 452 20.07 -36.09 -10.66
N LEU A 453 19.42 -36.35 -9.52
CA LEU A 453 18.63 -37.56 -9.30
C LEU A 453 17.53 -37.74 -10.35
N ARG A 454 16.81 -36.66 -10.72
CA ARG A 454 15.80 -36.70 -11.79
C ARG A 454 16.41 -37.03 -13.16
N ARG A 455 17.62 -36.55 -13.47
CA ARG A 455 18.34 -36.90 -14.71
C ARG A 455 18.78 -38.36 -14.69
N ALA A 456 19.31 -38.85 -13.57
CA ALA A 456 19.71 -40.25 -13.40
C ALA A 456 18.55 -41.23 -13.61
N LYS A 457 17.32 -40.87 -13.19
CA LYS A 457 16.12 -41.67 -13.47
C LYS A 457 15.78 -41.78 -14.97
N ARG A 458 16.12 -40.76 -15.77
CA ARG A 458 15.79 -40.69 -17.21
C ARG A 458 16.90 -41.23 -18.11
N ARG A 459 18.16 -41.15 -17.67
CA ARG A 459 19.35 -41.52 -18.43
C ARG A 459 20.20 -42.49 -17.61
N SER A 460 20.19 -43.77 -17.97
CA SER A 460 20.99 -44.81 -17.29
C SER A 460 22.51 -44.61 -17.42
N SER A 461 22.95 -43.86 -18.44
CA SER A 461 24.36 -43.50 -18.67
C SER A 461 24.81 -42.22 -17.96
N TYR A 462 23.96 -41.62 -17.12
CA TYR A 462 24.29 -40.40 -16.38
C TYR A 462 24.85 -40.76 -15.01
N PHE A 463 26.13 -40.40 -14.79
CA PHE A 463 26.80 -40.55 -13.50
C PHE A 463 26.94 -39.20 -12.81
N PHE A 464 26.86 -39.20 -11.49
CA PHE A 464 27.10 -38.02 -10.66
C PHE A 464 27.74 -38.46 -9.35
N ALA A 465 28.29 -37.52 -8.57
CA ALA A 465 28.74 -37.81 -7.22
C ALA A 465 28.35 -36.67 -6.26
N VAL A 466 28.01 -37.05 -5.03
CA VAL A 466 27.87 -36.12 -3.90
C VAL A 466 29.05 -36.36 -2.96
N VAL A 467 29.83 -35.32 -2.73
CA VAL A 467 31.07 -35.37 -1.93
C VAL A 467 30.90 -34.43 -0.74
N PHE A 468 30.85 -34.99 0.46
CA PHE A 468 30.82 -34.24 1.72
C PHE A 468 32.25 -34.13 2.25
N ILE A 469 32.70 -32.93 2.60
CA ILE A 469 34.06 -32.61 3.02
C ILE A 469 33.99 -31.85 4.34
N ASP A 470 34.88 -32.20 5.26
CA ASP A 470 35.03 -31.53 6.56
C ASP A 470 36.52 -31.34 6.88
N LEU A 471 36.87 -30.17 7.41
CA LEU A 471 38.24 -29.83 7.79
C LEU A 471 38.60 -30.47 9.14
N ASP A 472 39.56 -31.38 9.13
CA ASP A 472 39.97 -32.06 10.35
C ASP A 472 40.58 -31.04 11.33
N ARG A 473 40.15 -31.11 12.59
CA ARG A 473 40.65 -30.26 13.70
C ARG A 473 40.49 -28.75 13.47
N PHE A 474 39.55 -28.31 12.63
CA PHE A 474 39.30 -26.87 12.42
C PHE A 474 38.93 -26.12 13.71
N LYS A 475 38.23 -26.78 14.64
CA LYS A 475 37.92 -26.21 15.97
C LYS A 475 39.17 -25.74 16.72
N VAL A 476 40.27 -26.51 16.64
CA VAL A 476 41.55 -26.18 17.27
C VAL A 476 42.13 -24.89 16.69
N VAL A 477 41.96 -24.66 15.38
CA VAL A 477 42.38 -23.42 14.72
C VAL A 477 41.62 -22.22 15.29
N ASN A 478 40.29 -22.34 15.41
CA ASN A 478 39.46 -21.28 15.99
C ASN A 478 39.81 -21.01 17.46
N GLU A 479 40.02 -22.05 18.26
CA GLU A 479 40.37 -21.92 19.67
C GLU A 479 41.77 -21.33 19.88
N SER A 480 42.72 -21.65 18.99
CA SER A 480 44.12 -21.22 19.13
C SER A 480 44.41 -19.84 18.51
N LEU A 481 43.76 -19.51 17.39
CA LEU A 481 44.07 -18.32 16.57
C LEU A 481 42.89 -17.36 16.42
N GLY A 482 41.70 -17.75 16.88
CA GLY A 482 40.48 -16.94 16.81
C GLY A 482 39.69 -17.11 15.51
N HIS A 483 38.40 -16.75 15.58
CA HIS A 483 37.44 -16.93 14.49
C HIS A 483 37.79 -16.18 13.19
N SER A 484 38.46 -15.03 13.27
CA SER A 484 38.86 -14.26 12.09
C SER A 484 39.90 -14.99 11.23
N TYR A 485 40.74 -15.84 11.84
CA TYR A 485 41.63 -16.73 11.10
C TYR A 485 40.88 -17.92 10.50
N GLY A 486 39.93 -18.48 11.26
CA GLY A 486 39.02 -19.50 10.76
C GLY A 486 38.27 -19.05 9.50
N ASP A 487 37.74 -17.83 9.50
CA ASP A 487 37.04 -17.27 8.35
C ASP A 487 37.93 -17.18 7.11
N GLN A 488 39.20 -16.79 7.27
CA GLN A 488 40.16 -16.74 6.17
C GLN A 488 40.50 -18.14 5.64
N VAL A 489 40.63 -19.15 6.52
CA VAL A 489 40.79 -20.56 6.11
C VAL A 489 39.60 -20.99 5.25
N LEU A 490 38.38 -20.68 5.68
CA LEU A 490 37.15 -21.05 4.99
C LEU A 490 37.02 -20.37 3.62
N MET A 491 37.41 -19.09 3.52
CA MET A 491 37.45 -18.37 2.24
C MET A 491 38.48 -18.97 1.27
N GLN A 492 39.71 -19.25 1.73
CA GLN A 492 40.74 -19.91 0.90
C GLN A 492 40.34 -21.34 0.51
N MET A 493 39.69 -22.07 1.42
CA MET A 493 39.16 -23.40 1.16
C MET A 493 38.10 -23.35 0.06
N ALA A 494 37.16 -22.40 0.12
CA ALA A 494 36.16 -22.19 -0.91
C ALA A 494 36.78 -21.91 -2.28
N GLU A 495 37.79 -21.03 -2.34
CA GLU A 495 38.51 -20.72 -3.57
C GLU A 495 39.24 -21.94 -4.14
N ARG A 496 39.95 -22.70 -3.28
CA ARG A 496 40.61 -23.97 -3.68
C ARG A 496 39.60 -24.94 -4.24
N LEU A 497 38.48 -25.19 -3.55
CA LEU A 497 37.45 -26.11 -4.03
C LEU A 497 36.88 -25.68 -5.39
N ARG A 498 36.57 -24.38 -5.57
CA ARG A 498 36.09 -23.85 -6.87
C ARG A 498 37.11 -24.06 -7.99
N SER A 499 38.40 -23.89 -7.72
CA SER A 499 39.47 -24.10 -8.72
C SER A 499 39.63 -25.57 -9.15
N GLN A 500 39.14 -26.52 -8.34
CA GLN A 500 39.29 -27.96 -8.58
C GLN A 500 38.11 -28.61 -9.30
N VAL A 501 37.03 -27.87 -9.57
CA VAL A 501 35.80 -28.39 -10.18
C VAL A 501 35.45 -27.64 -11.47
N ARG A 502 34.58 -28.23 -12.30
CA ARG A 502 34.11 -27.63 -13.56
C ARG A 502 33.00 -26.61 -13.30
N GLY A 503 32.72 -25.73 -14.26
CA GLY A 503 31.64 -24.74 -14.14
C GLY A 503 30.22 -25.32 -14.02
N MET A 504 30.03 -26.59 -14.41
CA MET A 504 28.76 -27.30 -14.20
C MET A 504 28.63 -27.96 -12.83
N ASP A 505 29.75 -28.21 -12.15
CA ASP A 505 29.77 -28.77 -10.80
C ASP A 505 29.34 -27.70 -9.80
N THR A 506 28.77 -28.11 -8.67
CA THR A 506 28.36 -27.19 -7.60
C THR A 506 29.25 -27.38 -6.39
N VAL A 507 29.82 -26.28 -5.87
CA VAL A 507 30.48 -26.24 -4.57
C VAL A 507 29.59 -25.49 -3.59
N SER A 508 29.36 -26.09 -2.44
CA SER A 508 28.47 -25.57 -1.41
C SER A 508 29.14 -25.57 -0.05
N ARG A 509 28.73 -24.63 0.82
CA ARG A 509 29.10 -24.59 2.24
C ARG A 509 27.86 -24.68 3.11
N PHE A 510 27.85 -25.60 4.07
CA PHE A 510 26.67 -25.93 4.86
C PHE A 510 26.69 -25.29 6.25
N GLY A 511 27.88 -25.01 6.79
CA GLY A 511 28.09 -24.34 8.06
C GLY A 511 29.42 -24.75 8.68
N SER A 512 29.94 -23.97 9.64
CA SER A 512 31.24 -24.19 10.30
C SER A 512 32.36 -24.45 9.28
N ASP A 513 32.75 -25.71 9.10
CA ASP A 513 33.84 -26.27 8.31
C ASP A 513 33.39 -27.30 7.26
N GLU A 514 32.08 -27.40 7.04
CA GLU A 514 31.48 -28.39 6.15
C GLU A 514 31.24 -27.85 4.74
N PHE A 515 31.77 -28.57 3.75
CA PHE A 515 31.59 -28.30 2.33
C PHE A 515 30.98 -29.50 1.62
N VAL A 516 30.11 -29.25 0.65
CA VAL A 516 29.48 -30.28 -0.16
C VAL A 516 29.67 -29.96 -1.63
N LEU A 517 30.16 -30.94 -2.40
CA LEU A 517 30.28 -30.84 -3.84
C LEU A 517 29.27 -31.77 -4.50
N PHE A 518 28.57 -31.24 -5.49
CA PHE A 518 27.79 -32.04 -6.43
C PHE A 518 28.54 -32.04 -7.77
N LEU A 519 29.12 -33.18 -8.12
CA LEU A 519 29.84 -33.40 -9.37
C LEU A 519 28.85 -33.95 -10.41
N ASP A 520 28.57 -33.17 -11.43
CA ASP A 520 27.47 -33.37 -12.39
C ASP A 520 28.01 -34.00 -13.71
N ASP A 521 27.16 -34.78 -14.38
CA ASP A 521 27.38 -35.39 -15.71
C ASP A 521 28.79 -35.99 -15.91
N LEU A 522 29.14 -36.92 -15.03
CA LEU A 522 30.40 -37.64 -15.07
C LEU A 522 30.41 -38.72 -16.16
N ASP A 523 31.56 -38.97 -16.74
CA ASP A 523 31.79 -40.08 -17.68
C ASP A 523 31.74 -41.42 -16.96
N SER A 524 32.21 -41.46 -15.71
CA SER A 524 32.18 -42.67 -14.87
C SER A 524 32.32 -42.37 -13.38
N GLN A 525 31.96 -43.35 -12.54
CA GLN A 525 32.23 -43.31 -11.11
C GLN A 525 33.73 -43.19 -10.76
N ARG A 526 34.63 -43.69 -11.61
CA ARG A 526 36.09 -43.58 -11.40
C ARG A 526 36.58 -42.15 -11.53
N GLU A 527 35.95 -41.35 -12.38
CA GLU A 527 36.25 -39.93 -12.56
C GLU A 527 36.02 -39.15 -11.27
N ALA A 528 34.89 -39.38 -10.58
CA ALA A 528 34.61 -38.77 -9.27
C ALA A 528 35.73 -39.06 -8.26
N ILE A 529 36.18 -40.31 -8.16
CA ILE A 529 37.25 -40.69 -7.23
C ILE A 529 38.58 -40.01 -7.59
N ALA A 530 38.88 -39.87 -8.88
CA ALA A 530 40.07 -39.15 -9.32
C ALA A 530 40.01 -37.66 -8.95
N MET A 531 38.85 -37.02 -9.15
CA MET A 531 38.61 -35.62 -8.75
C MET A 531 38.75 -35.44 -7.24
N VAL A 532 38.15 -36.32 -6.42
CA VAL A 532 38.26 -36.25 -4.95
C VAL A 532 39.72 -36.42 -4.49
N LYS A 533 40.50 -37.32 -5.09
CA LYS A 533 41.93 -37.47 -4.79
C LYS A 533 42.75 -36.22 -5.14
N ARG A 534 42.34 -35.46 -6.16
CA ARG A 534 42.97 -34.19 -6.53
C ARG A 534 42.58 -33.09 -5.54
N ILE A 535 41.29 -32.99 -5.21
CA ILE A 535 40.75 -32.05 -4.22
C ILE A 535 41.46 -32.24 -2.88
N ARG A 536 41.54 -33.47 -2.34
CA ARG A 536 42.22 -33.75 -1.07
C ARG A 536 43.67 -33.24 -1.08
N ARG A 537 44.43 -33.58 -2.13
CA ARG A 537 45.83 -33.13 -2.30
C ARG A 537 45.97 -31.61 -2.38
N SER A 538 45.03 -30.93 -3.04
CA SER A 538 45.01 -29.47 -3.10
C SER A 538 44.74 -28.83 -1.74
N ILE A 539 43.94 -29.47 -0.88
CA ILE A 539 43.58 -28.94 0.43
C ILE A 539 44.72 -29.17 1.44
N SER A 540 45.43 -30.30 1.34
CA SER A 540 46.62 -30.58 2.17
C SER A 540 47.77 -29.58 1.96
N MET A 541 47.71 -28.75 0.92
CA MET A 541 48.66 -27.65 0.75
C MET A 541 48.50 -26.61 1.86
N PRO A 542 49.57 -25.96 2.32
CA PRO A 542 49.48 -25.05 3.44
C PRO A 542 48.60 -23.82 3.17
N PHE A 543 47.77 -23.44 4.12
CA PHE A 543 47.00 -22.20 4.10
C PHE A 543 47.87 -21.05 4.63
N HIS A 544 47.88 -19.91 3.93
CA HIS A 544 48.79 -18.80 4.21
C HIS A 544 48.01 -17.60 4.77
N PHE A 545 48.43 -17.10 5.93
CA PHE A 545 47.80 -15.94 6.58
C PHE A 545 48.88 -14.99 7.11
N GLY A 546 49.20 -13.95 6.34
CA GLY A 546 50.29 -13.03 6.69
C GLY A 546 51.64 -13.75 6.78
N ARG A 547 52.14 -13.96 8.01
CA ARG A 547 53.41 -14.69 8.29
C ARG A 547 53.20 -16.14 8.77
N HIS A 548 51.96 -16.58 8.97
CA HIS A 548 51.65 -17.90 9.50
C HIS A 548 51.27 -18.87 8.37
N GLU A 549 51.78 -20.10 8.47
CA GLU A 549 51.46 -21.22 7.59
C GLU A 549 50.76 -22.30 8.42
N ILE A 550 49.56 -22.73 7.99
CA ILE A 550 48.79 -23.77 8.68
C ILE A 550 48.53 -24.92 7.70
N ARG A 551 48.87 -26.15 8.12
CA ARG A 551 48.50 -27.36 7.39
C ARG A 551 47.26 -27.96 8.02
N LEU A 552 46.24 -28.15 7.20
CA LEU A 552 45.00 -28.83 7.57
C LEU A 552 44.78 -30.03 6.66
N THR A 553 44.15 -31.05 7.20
CA THR A 553 43.70 -32.23 6.45
C THR A 553 42.18 -32.21 6.32
N VAL A 554 41.64 -33.08 5.48
CA VAL A 554 40.19 -33.23 5.32
C VAL A 554 39.76 -34.67 5.37
N SER A 555 38.64 -34.89 6.03
CA SER A 555 37.85 -36.10 5.92
C SER A 555 36.80 -35.93 4.82
N ILE A 556 36.55 -36.97 4.03
CA ILE A 556 35.64 -36.91 2.88
C ILE A 556 34.70 -38.12 2.83
N GLY A 557 33.41 -37.87 2.67
CA GLY A 557 32.40 -38.89 2.37
C GLY A 557 31.86 -38.76 0.96
N ILE A 558 31.68 -39.88 0.24
CA ILE A 558 31.27 -39.86 -1.17
C ILE A 558 30.07 -40.77 -1.38
N VAL A 559 29.04 -40.30 -2.07
CA VAL A 559 28.00 -41.13 -2.68
C VAL A 559 28.13 -41.05 -4.19
N LEU A 560 28.19 -42.20 -4.84
CA LEU A 560 28.30 -42.33 -6.30
C LEU A 560 26.93 -42.69 -6.88
N GLY A 561 26.46 -41.89 -7.83
CA GLY A 561 25.27 -42.19 -8.61
C GLY A 561 25.55 -43.15 -9.78
N PRO A 562 24.51 -43.70 -10.43
CA PRO A 562 23.08 -43.52 -10.12
C PRO A 562 22.68 -44.21 -8.80
N VAL A 563 21.74 -43.62 -8.06
CA VAL A 563 21.16 -44.19 -6.83
C VAL A 563 19.66 -44.40 -7.07
N ALA A 564 19.17 -45.63 -6.91
CA ALA A 564 17.77 -45.96 -7.16
C ALA A 564 16.85 -45.28 -6.14
N ASP A 565 15.81 -44.59 -6.64
CA ASP A 565 14.71 -44.00 -5.87
C ASP A 565 15.06 -43.24 -4.58
N ALA A 566 16.22 -42.57 -4.56
CA ALA A 566 16.64 -41.76 -3.42
C ALA A 566 16.07 -40.32 -3.45
N LEU A 567 15.81 -39.77 -2.27
CA LEU A 567 15.64 -38.33 -2.04
C LEU A 567 17.01 -37.66 -1.91
N ALA A 568 17.10 -36.36 -2.23
CA ALA A 568 18.36 -35.62 -2.15
C ALA A 568 18.94 -35.61 -0.73
N GLU A 569 18.07 -35.51 0.27
CA GLU A 569 18.38 -35.59 1.69
C GLU A 569 18.99 -36.93 2.09
N HIS A 570 18.51 -38.04 1.49
CA HIS A 570 19.06 -39.37 1.76
C HIS A 570 20.47 -39.51 1.18
N VAL A 571 20.70 -39.03 -0.05
CA VAL A 571 22.03 -39.04 -0.67
C VAL A 571 23.01 -38.21 0.15
N LEU A 572 22.59 -37.02 0.59
CA LEU A 572 23.40 -36.16 1.45
C LEU A 572 23.70 -36.81 2.81
N ARG A 573 22.69 -37.39 3.47
CA ARG A 573 22.85 -38.14 4.72
C ARG A 573 23.85 -39.29 4.56
N ASN A 574 23.74 -40.05 3.48
CA ASN A 574 24.62 -41.17 3.18
C ASN A 574 26.07 -40.70 2.93
N ALA A 575 26.25 -39.56 2.27
CA ALA A 575 27.57 -38.94 2.13
C ALA A 575 28.14 -38.52 3.48
N ASN A 576 27.31 -37.98 4.38
CA ASN A 576 27.74 -37.65 5.74
C ASN A 576 28.11 -38.89 6.58
N ILE A 577 27.35 -39.99 6.48
CA ILE A 577 27.70 -41.27 7.11
C ILE A 577 29.07 -41.76 6.62
N ALA A 578 29.35 -41.62 5.31
CA ALA A 578 30.65 -41.93 4.76
C ALA A 578 31.77 -41.03 5.29
N LEU A 579 31.50 -39.74 5.46
CA LEU A 579 32.42 -38.79 6.06
C LEU A 579 32.77 -39.17 7.51
N HIS A 580 31.76 -39.47 8.34
CA HIS A 580 31.98 -39.90 9.72
C HIS A 580 32.84 -41.17 9.79
N ARG A 581 32.60 -42.14 8.90
CA ARG A 581 33.45 -43.33 8.85
C ARG A 581 34.89 -43.02 8.43
N ALA A 582 35.11 -41.99 7.61
CA ALA A 582 36.45 -41.53 7.28
C ALA A 582 37.15 -40.94 8.52
N LYS A 583 36.43 -40.17 9.34
CA LYS A 583 36.91 -39.62 10.62
C LYS A 583 37.26 -40.72 11.63
N GLU A 584 36.37 -41.68 11.85
CA GLU A 584 36.59 -42.83 12.78
C GLU A 584 37.85 -43.63 12.46
N LEU A 585 38.24 -43.71 11.19
CA LEU A 585 39.42 -44.44 10.76
C LEU A 585 40.72 -43.61 10.87
N GLY A 586 40.68 -42.44 11.49
CA GLY A 586 41.85 -41.58 11.74
C GLY A 586 41.94 -40.34 10.84
N GLY A 587 40.86 -39.93 10.17
CA GLY A 587 40.83 -38.71 9.34
C GLY A 587 41.73 -38.74 8.10
N ASP A 588 41.93 -37.58 7.47
CA ASP A 588 42.73 -37.36 6.24
C ASP A 588 42.50 -38.39 5.12
N ARG A 589 41.24 -38.79 4.92
CA ARG A 589 40.89 -39.83 3.95
C ARG A 589 39.50 -39.63 3.41
N PHE A 590 39.20 -40.38 2.35
CA PHE A 590 37.84 -40.46 1.82
C PHE A 590 37.26 -41.86 2.02
N LYS A 591 35.93 -41.92 2.17
CA LYS A 591 35.16 -43.16 2.10
C LYS A 591 34.01 -43.03 1.13
N VAL A 592 33.79 -44.08 0.36
CA VAL A 592 32.59 -44.22 -0.48
C VAL A 592 31.53 -44.93 0.36
N PHE A 593 30.33 -44.38 0.34
CA PHE A 593 29.18 -44.92 1.04
C PHE A 593 28.85 -46.34 0.56
N THR A 594 28.50 -47.21 1.50
CA THR A 594 27.88 -48.52 1.26
C THR A 594 26.73 -48.71 2.25
N ASP A 595 25.72 -49.52 1.90
CA ASP A 595 24.56 -49.73 2.77
C ASP A 595 24.94 -50.30 4.15
N ARG A 596 26.00 -51.13 4.20
CA ARG A 596 26.59 -51.63 5.45
C ARG A 596 26.99 -50.51 6.41
N MET A 597 27.38 -49.33 5.90
CA MET A 597 27.76 -48.18 6.73
C MET A 597 26.54 -47.51 7.35
N LEU A 598 25.40 -47.48 6.63
CA LEU A 598 24.13 -47.00 7.19
C LEU A 598 23.65 -47.94 8.29
N ASP A 599 23.70 -49.25 8.07
CA ASP A 599 23.33 -50.24 9.09
C ASP A 599 24.20 -50.11 10.34
N GLN A 600 25.51 -49.94 10.18
CA GLN A 600 26.43 -49.70 11.29
C GLN A 600 26.11 -48.41 12.06
N ALA A 601 25.82 -47.31 11.35
CA ALA A 601 25.48 -46.04 11.99
C ALA A 601 24.17 -46.12 12.78
N LEU A 602 23.13 -46.75 12.20
CA LEU A 602 21.85 -46.98 12.89
C LEU A 602 22.02 -47.90 14.10
N HIS A 603 22.81 -48.97 13.95
CA HIS A 603 23.11 -49.90 15.02
C HIS A 603 23.83 -49.22 16.19
N LYS A 604 24.83 -48.39 15.89
CA LYS A 604 25.57 -47.61 16.90
C LYS A 604 24.66 -46.64 17.65
N MET A 605 23.78 -45.95 16.93
CA MET A 605 22.82 -45.01 17.53
C MET A 605 21.80 -45.72 18.44
N SER A 606 21.31 -46.90 18.04
CA SER A 606 20.47 -47.74 18.91
C SER A 606 21.24 -48.16 20.15
N LEU A 607 22.45 -48.71 19.97
CA LEU A 607 23.26 -49.21 21.07
C LEU A 607 23.63 -48.11 22.07
N GLU A 608 23.87 -46.87 21.61
CA GLU A 608 24.12 -45.73 22.51
C GLU A 608 22.90 -45.44 23.38
N ARG A 609 21.72 -45.34 22.77
CA ARG A 609 20.47 -45.11 23.50
C ARG A 609 20.22 -46.23 24.51
N ASP A 610 20.37 -47.48 24.06
CA ASP A 610 20.12 -48.66 24.87
C ASP A 610 21.15 -48.75 26.02
N MET A 611 22.40 -48.33 25.78
CA MET A 611 23.46 -48.29 26.80
C MET A 611 23.16 -47.29 27.92
N ARG A 612 22.64 -46.10 27.60
CA ARG A 612 22.21 -45.13 28.63
C ARG A 612 21.15 -45.72 29.54
N LEU A 613 20.12 -46.34 28.95
CA LEU A 613 19.07 -47.01 29.70
C LEU A 613 19.61 -48.19 30.52
N GLY A 614 20.51 -48.99 29.95
CA GLY A 614 21.08 -50.14 30.61
C GLY A 614 21.96 -49.78 31.82
N ILE A 615 22.66 -48.64 31.76
CA ILE A 615 23.41 -48.12 32.93
C ILE A 615 22.43 -47.79 34.05
N ASP A 616 21.32 -47.11 33.74
CA ASP A 616 20.32 -46.73 34.75
C ASP A 616 19.52 -47.92 35.32
N ASN A 617 19.31 -48.95 34.50
CA ASN A 617 18.55 -50.16 34.87
C ASN A 617 19.41 -51.27 35.50
N ASP A 618 20.68 -51.01 35.83
CA ASP A 618 21.64 -51.99 36.37
C ASP A 618 21.78 -53.26 35.49
N GLU A 619 21.74 -53.10 34.17
CA GLU A 619 21.90 -54.21 33.20
C GLU A 619 23.38 -54.62 33.02
N PHE A 620 24.31 -53.85 33.57
CA PHE A 620 25.74 -54.13 33.55
C PHE A 620 26.16 -54.90 34.79
N PHE A 621 26.90 -55.99 34.60
CA PHE A 621 27.37 -56.85 35.67
C PHE A 621 28.81 -57.31 35.44
N LEU A 622 29.43 -57.84 36.50
CA LEU A 622 30.80 -58.34 36.45
C LEU A 622 30.82 -59.87 36.46
N VAL A 623 31.69 -60.42 35.63
CA VAL A 623 32.19 -61.80 35.73
C VAL A 623 33.68 -61.76 36.10
N TYR A 624 34.19 -62.84 36.68
CA TYR A 624 35.51 -62.88 37.32
C TYR A 624 36.35 -63.99 36.73
N GLN A 625 37.43 -63.65 36.04
CA GLN A 625 38.35 -64.64 35.49
C GLN A 625 39.52 -64.88 36.48
N PRO A 626 39.85 -66.13 36.83
CA PRO A 626 40.88 -66.40 37.83
C PRO A 626 42.29 -66.10 37.31
N VAL A 627 43.11 -65.53 38.20
CA VAL A 627 44.55 -65.37 38.01
C VAL A 627 45.27 -66.37 38.90
N ILE A 628 46.16 -67.16 38.30
CA ILE A 628 46.81 -68.31 38.94
C ILE A 628 48.31 -68.05 39.07
N ASP A 629 48.87 -68.35 40.24
CA ASP A 629 50.32 -68.44 40.44
C ASP A 629 50.86 -69.69 39.74
N MET A 630 51.74 -69.49 38.77
CA MET A 630 52.26 -70.60 37.98
C MET A 630 53.19 -71.52 38.78
N ARG A 631 53.74 -71.10 39.92
CA ARG A 631 54.68 -71.92 40.71
C ARG A 631 53.99 -73.12 41.34
N ASP A 632 52.85 -72.90 41.99
CA ASP A 632 52.10 -73.90 42.75
C ASP A 632 50.68 -74.13 42.23
N ARG A 633 50.29 -73.46 41.13
CA ARG A 633 48.93 -73.46 40.55
C ARG A 633 47.86 -73.02 41.55
N SER A 634 48.22 -72.15 42.50
CA SER A 634 47.26 -71.57 43.44
C SER A 634 46.56 -70.36 42.85
N LEU A 635 45.30 -70.16 43.27
CA LEU A 635 44.55 -68.94 42.96
C LEU A 635 45.15 -67.75 43.73
N VAL A 636 45.42 -66.64 43.05
CA VAL A 636 45.92 -65.39 43.68
C VAL A 636 44.96 -64.22 43.55
N GLY A 637 44.01 -64.27 42.62
CA GLY A 637 43.05 -63.18 42.43
C GLY A 637 42.14 -63.41 41.25
N PHE A 638 41.40 -62.37 40.88
CA PHE A 638 40.51 -62.39 39.73
C PHE A 638 40.61 -61.09 38.93
N GLU A 639 40.44 -61.19 37.62
CA GLU A 639 40.13 -60.04 36.78
C GLU A 639 38.61 -59.87 36.66
N ALA A 640 38.11 -58.68 37.03
CA ALA A 640 36.71 -58.33 36.90
C ALA A 640 36.42 -57.79 35.49
N LEU A 641 35.62 -58.55 34.75
CA LEU A 641 35.27 -58.26 33.37
C LEU A 641 33.81 -57.84 33.28
N ALA A 642 33.57 -56.64 32.74
CA ALA A 642 32.22 -56.14 32.51
C ALA A 642 31.45 -56.98 31.49
N ARG A 643 30.16 -57.13 31.69
CA ARG A 643 29.19 -57.76 30.77
C ARG A 643 27.91 -56.93 30.78
N TRP A 644 27.24 -56.87 29.65
CA TRP A 644 25.96 -56.17 29.55
C TRP A 644 24.85 -57.16 29.21
N GLN A 645 23.89 -57.30 30.11
CA GLN A 645 22.67 -58.08 29.89
C GLN A 645 21.66 -57.26 29.07
N HIS A 646 21.89 -57.16 27.76
CA HIS A 646 20.99 -56.41 26.88
C HIS A 646 19.63 -57.13 26.74
N PRO A 647 18.48 -56.44 26.85
CA PRO A 647 17.15 -57.06 26.83
C PRO A 647 16.86 -57.90 25.58
N GLU A 648 17.22 -57.40 24.40
CA GLU A 648 16.96 -58.10 23.13
C GLU A 648 18.13 -58.97 22.63
N ARG A 649 19.38 -58.62 22.98
CA ARG A 649 20.59 -59.22 22.39
C ARG A 649 21.30 -60.22 23.30
N GLY A 650 20.85 -60.37 24.54
CA GLY A 650 21.51 -61.22 25.53
C GLY A 650 22.77 -60.58 26.08
N VAL A 651 23.74 -61.41 26.48
CA VAL A 651 24.98 -60.95 27.12
C VAL A 651 25.97 -60.45 26.08
N LEU A 652 26.25 -59.15 26.09
CA LEU A 652 27.24 -58.51 25.22
C LEU A 652 28.61 -58.44 25.91
N SER A 653 29.67 -58.60 25.11
CA SER A 653 31.06 -58.48 25.59
C SER A 653 31.56 -57.03 25.59
N PRO A 654 32.57 -56.68 26.41
CA PRO A 654 33.16 -55.34 26.44
C PRO A 654 33.56 -54.79 25.06
N TYR A 655 34.06 -55.64 24.17
CA TYR A 655 34.45 -55.26 22.81
C TYR A 655 33.32 -54.66 21.98
N GLU A 656 32.06 -54.92 22.33
CA GLU A 656 30.89 -54.43 21.60
C GLU A 656 30.42 -53.05 22.08
N PHE A 657 30.70 -52.67 23.33
CA PHE A 657 30.15 -51.45 23.92
C PHE A 657 31.18 -50.49 24.54
N ILE A 658 32.38 -50.92 24.92
CA ILE A 658 33.37 -50.03 25.57
C ILE A 658 33.82 -48.91 24.63
N ALA A 659 34.14 -49.22 23.37
CA ALA A 659 34.51 -48.19 22.39
C ALA A 659 33.40 -47.14 22.22
N LEU A 660 32.14 -47.58 22.21
CA LEU A 660 30.99 -46.68 22.14
C LEU A 660 30.87 -45.83 23.42
N ALA A 661 31.09 -46.44 24.58
CA ALA A 661 31.06 -45.76 25.87
C ALA A 661 32.11 -44.65 25.95
N GLU A 662 33.32 -44.91 25.44
CA GLU A 662 34.41 -43.94 25.40
C GLU A 662 34.11 -42.76 24.48
N GLU A 663 33.57 -43.03 23.29
CA GLU A 663 33.22 -42.01 22.30
C GLU A 663 32.05 -41.10 22.78
N THR A 664 31.09 -41.68 23.50
CA THR A 664 29.88 -40.99 23.98
C THR A 664 30.03 -40.39 25.37
N GLY A 665 31.14 -40.68 26.06
CA GLY A 665 31.38 -40.26 27.44
C GLY A 665 30.68 -41.12 28.50
N LEU A 666 29.85 -42.10 28.11
CA LEU A 666 29.18 -43.01 29.05
C LEU A 666 30.15 -43.91 29.83
N ILE A 667 31.40 -44.00 29.39
CA ILE A 667 32.45 -44.77 30.06
C ILE A 667 32.75 -44.27 31.48
N PHE A 668 32.53 -42.97 31.77
CA PHE A 668 32.75 -42.43 33.11
C PHE A 668 31.77 -43.01 34.13
N ASP A 669 30.48 -42.98 33.79
CA ASP A 669 29.41 -43.52 34.64
C ASP A 669 29.50 -45.04 34.74
N LEU A 670 29.66 -45.72 33.61
CA LEU A 670 29.80 -47.16 33.57
C LEU A 670 31.01 -47.62 34.39
N GLY A 671 32.18 -47.03 34.16
CA GLY A 671 33.41 -47.43 34.83
C GLY A 671 33.38 -47.14 36.33
N SER A 672 32.73 -46.05 36.76
CA SER A 672 32.43 -45.79 38.18
C SER A 672 31.65 -46.94 38.80
N ARG A 673 30.53 -47.32 38.17
CA ARG A 673 29.65 -48.39 38.67
C ARG A 673 30.36 -49.74 38.68
N MET A 674 31.16 -50.05 37.66
CA MET A 674 31.93 -51.30 37.58
C MET A 674 33.01 -51.37 38.66
N LEU A 675 33.77 -50.30 38.89
CA LEU A 675 34.77 -50.28 39.97
C LEU A 675 34.11 -50.42 41.35
N HIS A 676 33.00 -49.71 41.57
CA HIS A 676 32.23 -49.83 42.81
C HIS A 676 31.66 -51.24 42.99
N ALA A 677 31.12 -51.87 41.94
CA ALA A 677 30.62 -53.24 41.99
C ALA A 677 31.73 -54.27 42.29
N ALA A 678 32.93 -54.09 41.73
CA ALA A 678 34.09 -54.93 42.02
C ALA A 678 34.51 -54.82 43.49
N CYS A 679 34.63 -53.59 44.01
CA CYS A 679 34.96 -53.34 45.42
C CYS A 679 33.86 -53.90 46.34
N LYS A 680 32.59 -53.71 46.03
CA LYS A 680 31.46 -54.26 46.80
C LYS A 680 31.49 -55.80 46.83
N THR A 681 31.81 -56.44 45.71
CA THR A 681 31.92 -57.89 45.63
C THR A 681 33.08 -58.40 46.50
N LEU A 682 34.24 -57.74 46.44
CA LEU A 682 35.38 -58.08 47.27
C LEU A 682 35.10 -57.85 48.76
N ALA A 683 34.41 -56.76 49.14
CA ALA A 683 33.97 -56.52 50.50
C ALA A 683 33.05 -57.65 51.02
N ALA A 684 32.11 -58.11 50.19
CA ALA A 684 31.23 -59.23 50.52
C ALA A 684 32.05 -60.52 50.73
N TRP A 685 32.99 -60.84 49.84
CA TRP A 685 33.88 -61.99 50.01
C TRP A 685 34.70 -61.91 51.30
N ARG A 686 35.23 -60.74 51.65
CA ARG A 686 35.95 -60.51 52.92
C ARG A 686 35.08 -60.77 54.15
N SER A 687 33.83 -60.33 54.12
CA SER A 687 32.91 -60.52 55.24
C SER A 687 32.54 -61.99 55.47
N GLU A 688 32.51 -62.79 54.41
CA GLU A 688 32.07 -64.19 54.45
C GLU A 688 33.24 -65.18 54.56
N LEU A 689 34.43 -64.79 54.13
CA LEU A 689 35.65 -65.60 54.07
C LEU A 689 36.84 -64.76 54.58
N PRO A 690 37.17 -64.80 55.88
CA PRO A 690 38.27 -64.03 56.44
C PRO A 690 39.61 -64.34 55.79
N GLU A 691 39.84 -65.54 55.26
CA GLU A 691 41.08 -65.90 54.56
C GLU A 691 41.16 -65.33 53.13
N SER A 692 40.15 -64.56 52.70
CA SER A 692 40.14 -63.91 51.39
C SER A 692 41.07 -62.69 51.29
N GLU A 693 41.73 -62.28 52.38
CA GLU A 693 42.68 -61.15 52.41
C GLU A 693 43.86 -61.32 51.45
N ARG A 694 44.16 -62.55 51.04
CA ARG A 694 45.25 -62.87 50.11
C ARG A 694 44.88 -62.71 48.64
N PHE A 695 43.59 -62.56 48.31
CA PHE A 695 43.16 -62.44 46.92
C PHE A 695 43.01 -60.98 46.51
N PHE A 696 43.44 -60.64 45.29
CA PHE A 696 43.19 -59.34 44.68
C PHE A 696 42.06 -59.40 43.65
N VAL A 697 41.50 -58.24 43.31
CA VAL A 697 40.62 -58.06 42.15
C VAL A 697 41.23 -57.00 41.24
N SER A 698 41.48 -57.39 39.99
CA SER A 698 41.88 -56.51 38.90
C SER A 698 40.67 -55.85 38.24
N VAL A 699 40.74 -54.56 37.93
CA VAL A 699 39.71 -53.82 37.20
C VAL A 699 40.36 -53.01 36.08
N ASN A 700 39.86 -53.19 34.86
CA ASN A 700 40.28 -52.43 33.69
C ASN A 700 39.84 -50.97 33.76
N LEU A 701 40.74 -50.07 33.38
CA LEU A 701 40.49 -48.64 33.33
C LEU A 701 40.67 -48.13 31.89
N SER A 702 39.61 -47.52 31.34
CA SER A 702 39.67 -46.91 30.02
C SER A 702 40.62 -45.71 29.98
N GLY A 703 41.17 -45.41 28.79
CA GLY A 703 42.05 -44.25 28.63
C GLY A 703 41.35 -42.91 28.85
N LYS A 704 40.05 -42.84 28.53
CA LYS A 704 39.21 -41.68 28.86
C LYS A 704 39.07 -41.48 30.36
N GLN A 705 38.81 -42.55 31.13
CA GLN A 705 38.75 -42.46 32.59
C GLN A 705 40.10 -42.09 33.20
N PHE A 706 41.21 -42.67 32.72
CA PHE A 706 42.55 -42.32 33.19
C PHE A 706 42.90 -40.85 32.94
N SER A 707 42.42 -40.31 31.82
CA SER A 707 42.59 -38.89 31.48
C SER A 707 41.80 -37.95 32.40
N ASN A 708 40.71 -38.42 33.01
CA ASN A 708 39.87 -37.60 33.91
C ASN A 708 40.64 -37.14 35.16
N HIS A 709 40.48 -35.86 35.51
CA HIS A 709 41.08 -35.28 36.71
C HIS A 709 40.43 -35.75 38.01
N GLU A 710 39.16 -36.20 37.96
CA GLU A 710 38.40 -36.61 39.16
C GLU A 710 38.61 -38.09 39.56
N LEU A 711 39.31 -38.89 38.74
CA LEU A 711 39.50 -40.33 38.96
C LEU A 711 40.04 -40.65 40.36
N LEU A 712 41.03 -39.90 40.84
CA LEU A 712 41.67 -40.17 42.14
C LEU A 712 40.66 -40.01 43.29
N GLU A 713 39.87 -38.96 43.26
CA GLU A 713 38.84 -38.66 44.27
C GLU A 713 37.74 -39.72 44.25
N GLN A 714 37.31 -40.11 43.04
CA GLN A 714 36.33 -41.16 42.82
C GLN A 714 36.79 -42.51 43.39
N VAL A 715 38.01 -42.95 43.07
CA VAL A 715 38.59 -44.20 43.59
C VAL A 715 38.69 -44.16 45.11
N ARG A 716 39.12 -43.02 45.67
CA ARG A 716 39.19 -42.84 47.13
C ARG A 716 37.81 -42.95 47.79
N SER A 717 36.78 -42.35 47.19
CA SER A 717 35.41 -42.43 47.71
C SER A 717 34.91 -43.88 47.71
N ILE A 718 35.08 -44.60 46.61
CA ILE A 718 34.64 -46.00 46.47
C ILE A 718 35.34 -46.90 47.49
N LEU A 719 36.66 -46.76 47.67
CA LEU A 719 37.40 -47.53 48.66
C LEU A 719 36.92 -47.23 50.10
N HIS A 720 36.67 -45.96 50.40
CA HIS A 720 36.15 -45.54 51.71
C HIS A 720 34.73 -46.08 51.98
N GLU A 721 33.84 -45.99 50.99
CA GLU A 721 32.45 -46.46 51.08
C GLU A 721 32.34 -47.99 51.23
N THR A 722 33.18 -48.74 50.51
CA THR A 722 33.17 -50.21 50.52
C THR A 722 34.03 -50.82 51.64
N GLY A 723 34.97 -50.06 52.18
CA GLY A 723 35.86 -50.50 53.26
C GLY A 723 36.91 -51.52 52.84
N VAL A 724 37.14 -51.71 51.53
CA VAL A 724 38.13 -52.64 51.00
C VAL A 724 39.54 -52.04 51.10
N PRO A 725 40.56 -52.78 51.56
CA PRO A 725 41.94 -52.34 51.50
C PRO A 725 42.39 -52.09 50.06
N ALA A 726 42.97 -50.91 49.81
CA ALA A 726 43.46 -50.53 48.48
C ALA A 726 44.45 -51.55 47.87
N THR A 727 45.22 -52.25 48.72
CA THR A 727 46.21 -53.27 48.32
C THR A 727 45.60 -54.49 47.65
N GLN A 728 44.29 -54.73 47.78
CA GLN A 728 43.59 -55.82 47.11
C GLN A 728 42.92 -55.39 45.80
N ILE A 729 42.98 -54.11 45.45
CA ILE A 729 42.51 -53.61 44.17
C ILE A 729 43.72 -53.40 43.26
N LYS A 730 43.67 -54.03 42.09
CA LYS A 730 44.63 -53.82 41.01
C LYS A 730 43.94 -53.08 39.88
N LEU A 731 44.51 -51.98 39.41
CA LEU A 731 44.00 -51.25 38.25
C LEU A 731 44.85 -51.60 37.03
N GLU A 732 44.17 -51.96 35.94
CA GLU A 732 44.80 -52.36 34.69
C GLU A 732 44.60 -51.25 33.65
N ILE A 733 45.69 -50.81 33.03
CA ILE A 733 45.69 -49.70 32.10
C ILE A 733 46.50 -50.11 30.87
N THR A 734 45.94 -49.95 29.68
CA THR A 734 46.62 -50.33 28.45
C THR A 734 47.88 -49.49 28.20
N GLU A 735 48.88 -50.11 27.56
CA GLU A 735 50.14 -49.45 27.20
C GLU A 735 49.92 -48.14 26.45
N THR A 736 49.05 -48.16 25.43
CA THR A 736 48.75 -46.99 24.59
C THR A 736 48.21 -45.83 25.40
N THR A 737 47.33 -46.08 26.37
CA THR A 737 46.75 -45.05 27.25
C THR A 737 47.82 -44.30 28.04
N ILE A 738 48.78 -45.03 28.61
CA ILE A 738 49.83 -44.41 29.43
C ILE A 738 50.80 -43.60 28.54
N MET A 739 51.04 -44.06 27.31
CA MET A 739 51.98 -43.43 26.38
C MET A 739 51.41 -42.19 25.69
N GLU A 740 50.09 -42.03 25.58
CA GLU A 740 49.45 -40.83 25.00
C GLU A 740 49.83 -39.54 25.73
N ASP A 741 49.98 -39.58 27.05
CA ASP A 741 50.38 -38.45 27.90
C ASP A 741 51.27 -38.93 29.06
N ALA A 742 52.47 -39.41 28.71
CA ALA A 742 53.39 -40.04 29.65
C ALA A 742 53.76 -39.15 30.85
N GLU A 743 54.01 -37.84 30.63
CA GLU A 743 54.42 -36.93 31.72
C GLU A 743 53.34 -36.81 32.80
N HIS A 744 52.08 -36.59 32.41
CA HIS A 744 50.98 -36.50 33.37
C HIS A 744 50.60 -37.88 33.93
N ALA A 745 50.81 -38.96 33.16
CA ALA A 745 50.57 -40.31 33.62
C ALA A 745 51.44 -40.68 34.82
N VAL A 746 52.75 -40.34 34.81
CA VAL A 746 53.65 -40.64 35.95
C VAL A 746 53.07 -40.09 37.27
N GLU A 747 52.65 -38.84 37.29
CA GLU A 747 52.13 -38.18 38.49
C GLU A 747 50.81 -38.80 38.96
N LYS A 748 49.89 -39.10 38.04
CA LYS A 748 48.61 -39.76 38.37
C LYS A 748 48.84 -41.17 38.94
N LEU A 749 49.71 -41.96 38.31
CA LEU A 749 50.03 -43.32 38.77
C LEU A 749 50.67 -43.29 40.16
N ARG A 750 51.59 -42.36 40.44
CA ARG A 750 52.15 -42.18 41.80
C ARG A 750 51.09 -41.88 42.84
N ARG A 751 50.11 -41.03 42.51
CA ARG A 751 48.99 -40.72 43.43
C ARG A 751 48.12 -41.93 43.71
N LEU A 752 47.82 -42.74 42.68
CA LEU A 752 47.09 -44.01 42.86
C LEU A 752 47.89 -45.00 43.71
N LYS A 753 49.20 -45.14 43.47
CA LYS A 753 50.10 -45.96 44.30
C LYS A 753 50.15 -45.50 45.76
N ASN A 754 50.13 -44.19 46.01
CA ASN A 754 50.10 -43.63 47.36
C ASN A 754 48.81 -43.94 48.12
N LEU A 755 47.71 -44.28 47.43
CA LEU A 755 46.50 -44.83 48.07
C LEU A 755 46.68 -46.30 48.50
N GLY A 756 47.71 -46.98 47.99
CA GLY A 756 47.98 -48.40 48.22
C GLY A 756 47.49 -49.32 47.12
N ILE A 757 47.02 -48.78 45.99
CA ILE A 757 46.52 -49.55 44.84
C ILE A 757 47.68 -50.16 44.06
N THR A 758 47.49 -51.35 43.53
CA THR A 758 48.45 -52.02 42.63
C THR A 758 48.14 -51.65 41.19
N ILE A 759 49.16 -51.41 40.37
CA ILE A 759 49.00 -50.96 38.98
C ILE A 759 49.61 -51.98 38.04
N SER A 760 48.80 -52.44 37.09
CA SER A 760 49.24 -53.29 36.00
C SER A 760 49.19 -52.55 34.68
N ILE A 761 50.22 -52.72 33.85
CA ILE A 761 50.13 -52.34 32.44
C ILE A 761 49.55 -53.52 31.65
N ASP A 762 48.60 -53.21 30.78
CA ASP A 762 47.85 -54.18 29.97
C ASP A 762 48.14 -54.05 28.46
N ASP A 763 47.81 -55.08 27.69
CA ASP A 763 48.06 -55.20 26.23
C ASP A 763 49.52 -54.93 25.81
N PHE A 764 50.49 -55.26 26.66
CA PHE A 764 51.88 -54.86 26.45
C PHE A 764 52.50 -55.54 25.21
N GLY A 765 53.15 -54.74 24.36
CA GLY A 765 53.83 -55.18 23.13
C GLY A 765 53.04 -54.95 21.84
N THR A 766 51.80 -54.47 21.93
CA THR A 766 50.98 -54.10 20.78
C THR A 766 51.23 -52.66 20.29
N GLY A 767 51.91 -51.83 21.10
CA GLY A 767 52.20 -50.42 20.84
C GLY A 767 53.68 -50.06 20.61
N TYR A 768 53.97 -48.76 20.52
CA TYR A 768 55.35 -48.23 20.44
C TYR A 768 55.85 -47.85 21.83
N SER A 769 56.49 -48.78 22.55
CA SER A 769 56.99 -48.50 23.90
C SER A 769 58.19 -47.54 23.87
N SER A 770 58.11 -46.44 24.62
CA SER A 770 59.29 -45.65 24.97
C SER A 770 59.91 -46.20 26.26
N MET A 771 60.99 -46.97 26.13
CA MET A 771 61.68 -47.61 27.25
C MET A 771 62.10 -46.62 28.35
N SER A 772 62.37 -45.37 28.00
CA SER A 772 62.73 -44.32 28.96
C SER A 772 61.58 -43.94 29.89
N TYR A 773 60.32 -44.07 29.45
CA TYR A 773 59.15 -43.78 30.27
C TYR A 773 58.71 -44.98 31.10
N LEU A 774 58.81 -46.19 30.54
CA LEU A 774 58.46 -47.42 31.26
C LEU A 774 59.25 -47.57 32.57
N GLN A 775 60.53 -47.16 32.58
CA GLN A 775 61.37 -47.10 33.79
C GLN A 775 60.91 -46.10 34.85
N GLN A 776 60.11 -45.09 34.49
CA GLN A 776 59.66 -44.03 35.39
C GLN A 776 58.28 -44.31 35.99
N PHE A 777 57.49 -45.18 35.34
CA PHE A 777 56.14 -45.51 35.80
C PHE A 777 56.20 -46.40 37.04
N PRO A 778 55.44 -46.07 38.11
CA PRO A 778 55.41 -46.88 39.32
C PRO A 778 54.46 -48.07 39.15
N LEU A 779 54.81 -48.98 38.25
CA LEU A 779 54.06 -50.20 37.93
C LEU A 779 54.45 -51.35 38.86
N ASP A 780 53.56 -52.31 39.05
CA ASP A 780 53.82 -53.54 39.80
C ASP A 780 53.83 -54.76 38.88
N ASN A 781 52.93 -54.77 37.89
CA ASN A 781 52.73 -55.90 37.01
C ASN A 781 52.72 -55.48 35.53
N LEU A 782 53.09 -56.43 34.68
CA LEU A 782 53.00 -56.33 33.23
C LEU A 782 52.22 -57.53 32.69
N LYS A 783 51.11 -57.28 31.98
CA LYS A 783 50.32 -58.32 31.31
C LYS A 783 50.80 -58.49 29.87
N ILE A 784 51.13 -59.71 29.50
CA ILE A 784 51.46 -60.09 28.12
C ILE A 784 50.16 -60.34 27.37
N ASP A 785 49.95 -59.61 26.29
CA ASP A 785 48.77 -59.72 25.45
C ASP A 785 48.58 -61.14 24.88
N LEU A 786 47.31 -61.57 24.89
CA LEU A 786 46.80 -62.83 24.34
C LEU A 786 47.37 -63.19 22.96
N SER A 787 47.55 -62.21 22.06
CA SER A 787 47.98 -62.44 20.68
C SER A 787 49.38 -63.05 20.60
N PHE A 788 50.28 -62.69 21.52
CA PHE A 788 51.62 -63.28 21.60
C PHE A 788 51.59 -64.69 22.19
N VAL A 789 50.81 -64.89 23.26
CA VAL A 789 50.69 -66.19 23.95
C VAL A 789 50.04 -67.24 23.05
N ARG A 790 48.97 -66.89 22.33
CA ARG A 790 48.30 -67.81 21.40
C ARG A 790 49.22 -68.37 20.32
N LEU A 791 50.15 -67.56 19.83
CA LEU A 791 50.99 -67.94 18.70
C LEU A 791 52.33 -68.57 19.10
N MET A 792 52.64 -68.67 20.41
CA MET A 792 53.95 -69.12 20.89
C MET A 792 54.24 -70.61 20.63
N GLU A 793 53.20 -71.43 20.41
CA GLU A 793 53.37 -72.86 20.07
C GLU A 793 53.73 -73.05 18.59
N VAL A 794 53.28 -72.15 17.73
CA VAL A 794 53.34 -72.30 16.26
C VAL A 794 54.46 -71.44 15.66
N SER A 795 54.79 -70.30 16.26
CA SER A 795 55.82 -69.36 15.78
C SER A 795 56.97 -69.27 16.78
N PRO A 796 58.19 -69.73 16.41
CA PRO A 796 59.40 -69.51 17.19
C PRO A 796 59.68 -68.04 17.45
N GLU A 797 59.33 -67.16 16.52
CA GLU A 797 59.51 -65.71 16.65
C GLU A 797 58.67 -65.15 17.81
N ASN A 798 57.40 -65.53 17.91
CA ASN A 798 56.55 -65.09 19.02
C ASN A 798 57.03 -65.60 20.37
N LYS A 799 57.59 -66.81 20.42
CA LYS A 799 58.22 -67.33 21.65
C LYS A 799 59.42 -66.46 22.09
N GLU A 800 60.25 -65.99 21.16
CA GLU A 800 61.35 -65.07 21.48
C GLU A 800 60.84 -63.67 21.88
N ILE A 801 59.72 -63.19 21.31
CA ILE A 801 59.07 -61.94 21.75
C ILE A 801 58.60 -62.06 23.20
N VAL A 802 57.87 -63.12 23.54
CA VAL A 802 57.41 -63.37 24.91
C VAL A 802 58.59 -63.42 25.89
N LYS A 803 59.67 -64.13 25.52
CA LYS A 803 60.90 -64.19 26.32
C LYS A 803 61.55 -62.81 26.52
N ALA A 804 61.56 -61.97 25.49
CA ALA A 804 62.09 -60.61 25.58
C ALA A 804 61.23 -59.74 26.52
N ILE A 805 59.90 -59.84 26.42
CA ILE A 805 58.96 -59.12 27.30
C ILE A 805 59.15 -59.54 28.77
N VAL A 806 59.22 -60.85 29.04
CA VAL A 806 59.45 -61.37 30.40
C VAL A 806 60.79 -60.87 30.96
N SER A 807 61.85 -60.94 30.17
CA SER A 807 63.18 -60.48 30.58
C SER A 807 63.21 -58.97 30.86
N LEU A 808 62.48 -58.18 30.06
CA LEU A 808 62.33 -56.74 30.26
C LEU A 808 61.59 -56.45 31.57
N ALA A 809 60.45 -57.08 31.81
CA ALA A 809 59.66 -56.89 33.02
C ALA A 809 60.50 -57.14 34.28
N HIS A 810 61.22 -58.27 34.33
CA HIS A 810 62.10 -58.58 35.46
C HIS A 810 63.25 -57.58 35.63
N THR A 811 63.80 -57.05 34.53
CA THR A 811 64.84 -56.00 34.58
C THR A 811 64.30 -54.70 35.21
N LEU A 812 63.01 -54.44 35.05
CA LEU A 812 62.31 -53.30 35.66
C LEU A 812 61.77 -53.61 37.06
N GLY A 813 61.95 -54.83 37.56
CA GLY A 813 61.42 -55.27 38.85
C GLY A 813 59.89 -55.48 38.85
N LEU A 814 59.30 -55.74 37.69
CA LEU A 814 57.88 -56.01 37.51
C LEU A 814 57.62 -57.52 37.47
N GLU A 815 56.51 -57.95 38.06
CA GLU A 815 56.00 -59.31 37.91
C GLU A 815 55.18 -59.43 36.62
N VAL A 816 55.16 -60.61 36.01
CA VAL A 816 54.53 -60.84 34.72
C VAL A 816 53.27 -61.68 34.86
N VAL A 817 52.22 -61.26 34.14
CA VAL A 817 50.97 -62.01 33.98
C VAL A 817 50.84 -62.39 32.51
N ALA A 818 50.75 -63.67 32.20
CA ALA A 818 50.47 -64.11 30.83
C ALA A 818 48.96 -64.29 30.62
N GLU A 819 48.39 -63.57 29.65
CA GLU A 819 46.99 -63.71 29.30
C GLU A 819 46.75 -64.77 28.23
N GLY A 820 45.55 -65.35 28.26
CA GLY A 820 45.13 -66.22 27.17
C GLY A 820 45.77 -67.60 27.15
N VAL A 821 46.22 -68.09 28.30
CA VAL A 821 46.76 -69.45 28.41
C VAL A 821 45.62 -70.46 28.24
N GLU A 822 45.66 -71.19 27.13
CA GLU A 822 44.64 -72.16 26.70
C GLU A 822 45.16 -73.61 26.77
N SER A 823 46.48 -73.84 26.86
CA SER A 823 47.09 -75.18 26.88
C SER A 823 48.14 -75.35 27.99
N GLU A 824 48.36 -76.60 28.44
CA GLU A 824 49.44 -76.92 29.38
C GLU A 824 50.84 -76.69 28.78
N ALA A 825 50.99 -76.76 27.45
CA ALA A 825 52.26 -76.53 26.77
C ALA A 825 52.65 -75.04 26.78
N GLN A 826 51.68 -74.14 26.62
CA GLN A 826 51.85 -72.70 26.82
C GLN A 826 52.27 -72.42 28.27
N GLU A 827 51.55 -72.96 29.25
CA GLU A 827 51.88 -72.79 30.67
C GLU A 827 53.30 -73.26 30.99
N GLN A 828 53.70 -74.46 30.55
CA GLN A 828 55.06 -74.97 30.78
C GLN A 828 56.12 -74.07 30.16
N THR A 829 55.86 -73.53 28.97
CA THR A 829 56.80 -72.62 28.31
C THR A 829 56.91 -71.30 29.08
N LEU A 830 55.78 -70.70 29.47
CA LEU A 830 55.74 -69.46 30.24
C LEU A 830 56.40 -69.59 31.61
N ARG A 831 56.15 -70.71 32.30
CA ARG A 831 56.80 -71.05 33.56
C ARG A 831 58.31 -71.22 33.40
N ALA A 832 58.76 -71.87 32.33
CA ALA A 832 60.19 -72.02 32.03
C ALA A 832 60.88 -70.69 31.70
N LEU A 833 60.13 -69.71 31.18
CA LEU A 833 60.60 -68.34 30.95
C LEU A 833 60.61 -67.49 32.23
N GLY A 834 60.04 -68.00 33.34
CA GLY A 834 60.02 -67.34 34.64
C GLY A 834 58.82 -66.42 34.88
N CYS A 835 57.76 -66.51 34.07
CA CYS A 835 56.54 -65.75 34.32
C CYS A 835 55.86 -66.22 35.62
N GLU A 836 55.39 -65.28 36.44
CA GLU A 836 54.84 -65.55 37.78
C GLU A 836 53.38 -65.98 37.73
N TYR A 837 52.57 -65.28 36.92
CA TYR A 837 51.13 -65.45 36.90
C TYR A 837 50.60 -65.79 35.51
N ALA A 838 49.48 -66.49 35.47
CA ALA A 838 48.78 -66.78 34.24
C ALA A 838 47.26 -66.69 34.42
N GLN A 839 46.60 -66.32 33.33
CA GLN A 839 45.16 -66.24 33.20
C GLN A 839 44.75 -66.78 31.83
N GLY A 840 43.65 -67.53 31.77
CA GLY A 840 43.16 -68.07 30.51
C GLY A 840 42.25 -69.28 30.69
N PHE A 841 41.73 -69.80 29.58
CA PHE A 841 40.73 -70.86 29.56
C PHE A 841 41.27 -72.23 29.96
N LEU A 842 42.60 -72.38 30.07
CA LEU A 842 43.21 -73.56 30.69
C LEU A 842 42.73 -73.73 32.14
N TYR A 843 42.56 -72.62 32.86
CA TYR A 843 42.20 -72.63 34.27
C TYR A 843 40.69 -72.58 34.47
N ASP A 844 40.05 -71.52 33.97
CA ASP A 844 38.60 -71.40 33.96
C ASP A 844 38.13 -70.31 32.98
N GLN A 845 36.86 -70.39 32.57
CA GLN A 845 36.21 -69.28 31.88
C GLN A 845 35.86 -68.16 32.87
N PRO A 846 35.51 -66.94 32.41
CA PRO A 846 35.03 -65.90 33.31
C PRO A 846 33.80 -66.37 34.11
N LEU A 847 33.91 -66.36 35.43
CA LEU A 847 32.98 -66.96 36.37
C LEU A 847 31.96 -65.95 36.89
N THR A 848 30.76 -66.42 37.26
CA THR A 848 29.84 -65.61 38.06
C THR A 848 30.39 -65.38 39.47
N VAL A 849 29.88 -64.37 40.18
CA VAL A 849 30.25 -64.09 41.59
C VAL A 849 30.18 -65.35 42.48
N LYS A 850 29.16 -66.21 42.26
CA LYS A 850 28.96 -67.43 43.04
C LYS A 850 30.01 -68.50 42.74
N GLU A 851 30.33 -68.68 41.47
CA GLU A 851 31.33 -69.66 41.02
C GLU A 851 32.74 -69.23 41.43
N ALA A 852 33.08 -67.95 41.28
CA ALA A 852 34.35 -67.37 41.73
C ALA A 852 34.55 -67.60 43.24
N LYS A 853 33.52 -67.33 44.06
CA LYS A 853 33.54 -67.63 45.49
C LYS A 853 33.76 -69.12 45.78
N ALA A 854 33.08 -70.01 45.05
CA ALA A 854 33.26 -71.45 45.21
C ALA A 854 34.70 -71.90 44.89
N LEU A 855 35.32 -71.30 43.86
CA LEU A 855 36.71 -71.53 43.51
C LEU A 855 37.67 -71.05 44.60
N MET A 856 37.43 -69.88 45.21
CA MET A 856 38.21 -69.38 46.36
C MET A 856 38.19 -70.35 47.53
N VAL A 857 37.00 -70.84 47.90
CA VAL A 857 36.83 -71.81 49.00
C VAL A 857 37.56 -73.12 48.69
N ARG A 858 37.53 -73.59 47.45
CA ARG A 858 38.25 -74.80 47.03
C ARG A 858 39.76 -74.61 47.11
N SER A 859 40.27 -73.47 46.63
CA SER A 859 41.69 -73.11 46.69
C SER A 859 42.21 -73.05 48.13
N LEU A 860 41.45 -72.44 49.04
CA LEU A 860 41.74 -72.39 50.48
C LEU A 860 41.91 -73.79 51.10
N LYS A 861 40.98 -74.72 50.83
CA LYS A 861 41.05 -76.10 51.35
C LYS A 861 42.22 -76.93 50.81
N ILE A 862 42.72 -76.61 49.61
CA ILE A 862 43.88 -77.30 49.02
C ILE A 862 45.17 -76.79 49.68
N SER A 863 45.26 -75.48 49.90
CA SER A 863 46.39 -74.83 50.59
C SER A 863 46.57 -75.34 52.02
N GLU A 864 45.49 -75.65 52.75
CA GLU A 864 45.56 -76.25 54.10
C GLU A 864 45.99 -77.73 54.12
N ARG A 865 45.92 -78.45 52.99
CA ARG A 865 46.25 -79.89 52.91
C ARG A 865 47.69 -80.18 52.49
N LEU A 866 48.42 -79.19 52.01
CA LEU A 866 49.85 -79.31 51.73
C LEU A 866 50.62 -78.91 52.99
N PRO A 867 51.28 -79.83 53.71
CA PRO A 867 52.13 -79.45 54.83
C PRO A 867 53.29 -78.59 54.29
N ALA A 868 53.58 -77.49 54.97
CA ALA A 868 54.76 -76.67 54.76
C ALA A 868 56.01 -77.59 54.78
N GLN A 869 56.53 -77.93 53.61
CA GLN A 869 57.83 -78.57 53.49
C GLN A 869 58.89 -77.48 53.38
N GLY A 870 59.57 -77.26 54.51
CA GLY A 870 60.99 -76.89 54.61
C GLY A 870 61.40 -75.53 54.11
#